data_AF-A0A2D9M3V0-F1
#
_entry.id   AF-A0A2D9M3V0-F1
#
_cell.length_a   1.000
_cell.length_b   1.000
_cell.length_c   1.000
_cell.angle_alpha   90.00
_cell.angle_beta   90.00
_cell.angle_gamma   90.00
#
_symmetry.space_group_name_H-M   'P 1'
#
loop_
_entity.id
_entity.type
_entity.pdbx_description
1 polymer ?
#
loop_
_entity_poly.entity_id
_entity_poly.type
_entity_poly.pdbx_seq_one_letter_code
_entity_poly.pdbx_strand_id
1 'polypeptide(L)'
;MSPRHLTSITFPLLLVITLLTSCRSESPNEANPQLPSQGTWRIQPIDYMAVTLDDEFWQPKLETNRQVTIPHIMQQNIETGRIANFRRAAGLEEGRFEGYRFNDTDVYKTIEAASYALGQQSDPELAAQIDELIALIAAAQEDDGYLFPARTADPDHPADGVGEKRWIHVHGNSHELYGAGHLIEAAVAHHRATGKRTLIDVAIRFADLIDKEFGPEAIRDVPGHEEIELALVKLFDVTGEQRYLELAAFFLEERGQPHDGEDYPTDHELARYDHPMYRQDHAPVRDQREAVGHSVRAMYLYTGMSDVAGRTNMPGYTEALEALWTDVVSSKMYLTGGIGAQGSLESFGEAYELPNETAYAETCAAIGQEMWNHRLFLASGDGRYLDVMERILYNGVLSGVAVDGDTFFYTNPLQSSGNYQRQAYYEVACCPANLARLLGQLPGFIYGKQDDAVFVNLFIGSKLEIEQAGSILRLTQETRYPWEGAVRVLVEPAAPIRFKLHIRIPGWARNLPVPSDLYRYVEASTQPVILKVNGEPVQIELKAGFAVLDRIWNAGDIIDLELPMFPRGVETHPDVAENIGKVAIQRGPLVYAIEAVDHGGQVLDLLLPEDTHFTTEFQPEMLGGIVVVRGTVLREGAAVPLLAVPYFSWANRGNGEMAVWLPTSN
;
A
#
# COMPACT_ATOMS: atom_id res chain seq x y z
N MET A 1 -6.16 77.20 -42.20
CA MET A 1 -5.33 78.36 -41.82
C MET A 1 -4.35 77.91 -40.76
N SER A 2 -3.07 77.79 -41.14
CA SER A 2 -1.90 77.73 -40.24
C SER A 2 -1.41 79.18 -39.98
N PRO A 3 -0.31 79.50 -39.26
CA PRO A 3 0.55 78.70 -38.37
C PRO A 3 1.02 79.47 -37.09
N ARG A 4 1.72 78.80 -36.16
CA ARG A 4 3.19 78.97 -35.90
C ARG A 4 3.66 78.28 -34.60
N HIS A 5 4.69 77.46 -34.78
CA HIS A 5 5.56 76.78 -33.80
C HIS A 5 6.73 77.67 -33.32
N LEU A 6 7.41 77.29 -32.22
CA LEU A 6 8.89 77.21 -32.02
C LEU A 6 9.16 76.64 -30.58
N THR A 7 9.59 75.36 -30.41
CA THR A 7 10.95 74.80 -30.07
C THR A 7 11.58 75.31 -28.75
N SER A 8 12.09 74.50 -27.81
CA SER A 8 13.34 73.69 -27.84
C SER A 8 13.65 73.14 -26.39
N ILE A 9 13.85 71.84 -26.14
CA ILE A 9 15.12 71.08 -25.83
C ILE A 9 15.63 71.01 -24.35
N THR A 10 15.47 69.80 -23.77
CA THR A 10 16.37 68.89 -22.95
C THR A 10 16.88 69.10 -21.49
N PHE A 11 16.79 67.97 -20.75
CA PHE A 11 17.72 67.29 -19.78
C PHE A 11 17.89 67.80 -18.32
N PRO A 12 18.44 66.99 -17.37
CA PRO A 12 17.94 65.79 -16.64
C PRO A 12 17.78 66.05 -15.11
N LEU A 13 17.33 65.08 -14.29
CA LEU A 13 17.61 65.13 -12.84
C LEU A 13 18.02 63.78 -12.24
N LEU A 14 19.16 63.86 -11.54
CA LEU A 14 19.92 62.83 -10.85
C LEU A 14 19.45 62.67 -9.39
N LEU A 15 19.69 61.48 -8.85
CA LEU A 15 19.31 60.95 -7.54
C LEU A 15 20.47 61.02 -6.54
N VAL A 16 20.27 61.50 -5.30
CA VAL A 16 21.08 61.20 -4.07
C VAL A 16 20.20 61.50 -2.82
N ILE A 17 19.68 60.49 -2.09
CA ILE A 17 20.15 59.85 -0.83
C ILE A 17 20.28 60.77 0.41
N THR A 18 19.58 60.40 1.49
CA THR A 18 20.01 60.66 2.87
C THR A 18 19.56 59.53 3.80
N LEU A 19 20.52 58.98 4.56
CA LEU A 19 20.36 57.92 5.57
C LEU A 19 19.91 58.49 6.92
N LEU A 20 19.09 57.73 7.64
CA LEU A 20 19.00 57.77 9.11
C LEU A 20 18.93 56.34 9.65
N THR A 21 19.84 56.03 10.59
CA THR A 21 20.03 54.75 11.26
C THR A 21 19.20 54.66 12.54
N SER A 22 18.57 53.52 12.79
CA SER A 22 18.07 53.11 14.10
C SER A 22 18.37 51.61 14.29
N CYS A 23 19.19 51.30 15.30
CA CYS A 23 19.45 49.92 15.70
C CYS A 23 18.29 49.40 16.55
N ARG A 24 17.68 48.28 16.12
CA ARG A 24 16.92 47.38 16.98
C ARG A 24 17.53 45.99 16.84
N SER A 25 17.76 45.37 17.99
CA SER A 25 18.24 43.99 18.15
C SER A 25 17.19 43.00 17.66
N GLU A 26 17.53 42.17 16.70
CA GLU A 26 16.74 41.01 16.28
C GLU A 26 17.05 39.82 17.21
N SER A 27 16.01 39.31 17.87
CA SER A 27 15.95 37.93 18.34
C SER A 27 15.70 36.99 17.14
N PRO A 28 16.24 35.77 17.13
CA PRO A 28 16.02 34.84 16.03
C PRO A 28 14.55 34.40 16.05
N ASN A 29 13.79 34.83 15.04
CA ASN A 29 12.48 34.26 14.75
C ASN A 29 12.72 32.92 14.06
N GLU A 30 12.26 31.83 14.66
CA GLU A 30 12.16 30.53 13.99
C GLU A 30 11.30 30.72 12.72
N ALA A 31 11.92 30.47 11.58
CA ALA A 31 11.28 30.62 10.29
C ALA A 31 10.32 29.45 10.07
N ASN A 32 9.03 29.74 10.01
CA ASN A 32 8.03 28.82 9.46
C ASN A 32 8.46 28.47 8.02
N PRO A 33 8.72 27.19 7.68
CA PRO A 33 9.15 26.85 6.33
C PRO A 33 8.01 27.14 5.34
N GLN A 34 8.17 28.19 4.54
CA GLN A 34 7.31 28.42 3.38
C GLN A 34 7.44 27.23 2.43
N LEU A 35 6.33 26.53 2.16
CA LEU A 35 6.30 25.41 1.24
C LEU A 35 6.73 25.89 -0.17
N PRO A 36 7.72 25.24 -0.82
CA PRO A 36 8.04 25.46 -2.23
C PRO A 36 6.86 25.15 -3.16
N SER A 37 6.93 25.64 -4.41
CA SER A 37 5.88 25.50 -5.44
C SER A 37 5.39 24.07 -5.66
N GLN A 38 4.06 23.91 -5.85
CA GLN A 38 3.33 22.66 -6.09
C GLN A 38 4.00 21.75 -7.13
N GLY A 39 4.60 20.65 -6.68
CA GLY A 39 5.09 19.58 -7.54
C GLY A 39 4.01 18.52 -7.79
N THR A 40 3.93 18.01 -9.02
CA THR A 40 3.29 16.71 -9.27
C THR A 40 4.32 15.60 -9.04
N TRP A 41 3.85 14.37 -8.80
CA TRP A 41 4.75 13.20 -8.82
C TRP A 41 5.64 13.19 -10.07
N ARG A 42 6.87 12.71 -9.91
CA ARG A 42 7.80 12.51 -11.02
C ARG A 42 7.24 11.52 -12.03
N ILE A 43 6.67 10.41 -11.56
CA ILE A 43 5.85 9.50 -12.34
C ILE A 43 4.41 9.67 -11.89
N GLN A 44 3.54 10.00 -12.82
CA GLN A 44 2.11 10.08 -12.60
C GLN A 44 1.53 8.66 -12.55
N PRO A 45 0.72 8.34 -11.52
CA PRO A 45 -0.03 7.09 -11.50
C PRO A 45 -1.06 7.10 -12.64
N ILE A 46 -1.36 5.91 -13.16
CA ILE A 46 -2.46 5.73 -14.11
C ILE A 46 -3.76 5.54 -13.33
N ASP A 47 -4.83 6.20 -13.78
CA ASP A 47 -6.16 5.95 -13.24
C ASP A 47 -6.54 4.49 -13.48
N TYR A 48 -6.93 3.78 -12.41
CA TYR A 48 -7.34 2.39 -12.50
C TYR A 48 -8.46 2.19 -13.53
N MET A 49 -9.37 3.15 -13.70
CA MET A 49 -10.46 3.08 -14.70
C MET A 49 -9.97 3.13 -16.15
N ALA A 50 -8.74 3.58 -16.41
CA ALA A 50 -8.13 3.57 -17.75
C ALA A 50 -7.56 2.19 -18.14
N VAL A 51 -7.62 1.21 -17.22
CA VAL A 51 -7.06 -0.12 -17.39
C VAL A 51 -8.14 -1.18 -17.18
N THR A 52 -8.33 -2.04 -18.18
CA THR A 52 -9.19 -3.23 -18.08
C THR A 52 -8.33 -4.48 -18.05
N LEU A 53 -8.61 -5.40 -17.12
CA LEU A 53 -7.91 -6.68 -17.04
C LEU A 53 -8.56 -7.73 -17.94
N ASP A 54 -7.72 -8.61 -18.47
CA ASP A 54 -8.09 -9.73 -19.34
C ASP A 54 -7.03 -10.83 -19.16
N ASP A 55 -7.01 -11.45 -17.97
CA ASP A 55 -6.04 -12.47 -17.59
C ASP A 55 -6.67 -13.65 -16.83
N GLU A 56 -5.90 -14.72 -16.65
CA GLU A 56 -6.35 -15.94 -15.96
C GLU A 56 -6.14 -15.87 -14.44
N PHE A 57 -5.37 -14.89 -13.93
CA PHE A 57 -4.94 -14.86 -12.53
C PHE A 57 -5.64 -13.79 -11.69
N TRP A 58 -5.60 -12.52 -12.12
CA TRP A 58 -6.11 -11.40 -11.32
C TRP A 58 -7.57 -11.10 -11.59
N GLN A 59 -8.04 -11.15 -12.84
CA GLN A 59 -9.43 -10.87 -13.21
C GLN A 59 -10.42 -11.74 -12.40
N PRO A 60 -10.22 -13.07 -12.24
CA PRO A 60 -11.11 -13.86 -11.39
C PRO A 60 -11.10 -13.42 -9.92
N LYS A 61 -9.96 -12.96 -9.40
CA LYS A 61 -9.86 -12.49 -8.00
C LYS A 61 -10.55 -11.14 -7.79
N LEU A 62 -10.46 -10.24 -8.77
CA LEU A 62 -11.21 -8.98 -8.74
C LEU A 62 -12.71 -9.25 -8.83
N GLU A 63 -13.13 -10.26 -9.59
CA GLU A 63 -14.53 -10.64 -9.65
C GLU A 63 -15.02 -11.30 -8.36
N THR A 64 -14.24 -12.19 -7.75
CA THR A 64 -14.51 -12.70 -6.40
C THR A 64 -14.59 -11.56 -5.38
N ASN A 65 -13.67 -10.59 -5.47
CA ASN A 65 -13.69 -9.42 -4.59
C ASN A 65 -15.00 -8.63 -4.71
N ARG A 66 -15.46 -8.41 -5.95
CA ARG A 66 -16.71 -7.70 -6.26
C ARG A 66 -17.96 -8.47 -5.84
N GLN A 67 -18.02 -9.76 -6.16
CA GLN A 67 -19.24 -10.57 -6.03
C GLN A 67 -19.39 -11.26 -4.67
N VAL A 68 -18.28 -11.50 -3.96
CA VAL A 68 -18.28 -12.27 -2.71
C VAL A 68 -17.71 -11.44 -1.58
N THR A 69 -16.46 -10.98 -1.70
CA THR A 69 -15.73 -10.34 -0.59
C THR A 69 -16.42 -9.05 -0.11
N ILE A 70 -16.72 -8.12 -1.02
CA ILE A 70 -17.37 -6.85 -0.65
C ILE A 70 -18.76 -7.09 -0.04
N PRO A 71 -19.68 -7.87 -0.67
CA PRO A 71 -20.97 -8.20 -0.06
C PRO A 71 -20.86 -8.89 1.29
N HIS A 72 -19.91 -9.83 1.45
CA HIS A 72 -19.66 -10.51 2.73
C HIS A 72 -19.24 -9.53 3.83
N ILE A 73 -18.30 -8.64 3.54
CA ILE A 73 -17.86 -7.61 4.50
C ILE A 73 -19.00 -6.66 4.85
N MET A 74 -19.82 -6.24 3.86
CA MET A 74 -21.01 -5.42 4.12
C MET A 74 -21.99 -6.12 5.07
N GLN A 75 -22.23 -7.42 4.85
CA GLN A 75 -23.08 -8.23 5.72
C GLN A 75 -22.48 -8.34 7.14
N GLN A 76 -21.18 -8.59 7.26
CA GLN A 76 -20.50 -8.62 8.56
C GLN A 76 -20.58 -7.28 9.28
N ASN A 77 -20.48 -6.15 8.57
CA ASN A 77 -20.66 -4.82 9.15
C ASN A 77 -22.07 -4.60 9.71
N ILE A 78 -23.09 -5.21 9.12
CA ILE A 78 -24.45 -5.21 9.66
C ILE A 78 -24.54 -6.10 10.90
N GLU A 79 -24.10 -7.34 10.80
CA GLU A 79 -24.23 -8.37 11.86
C GLU A 79 -23.46 -8.02 13.13
N THR A 80 -22.33 -7.35 12.99
CA THR A 80 -21.44 -7.03 14.11
C THR A 80 -21.61 -5.59 14.62
N GLY A 81 -22.72 -4.93 14.26
CA GLY A 81 -23.14 -3.66 14.86
C GLY A 81 -22.46 -2.39 14.32
N ARG A 82 -21.53 -2.49 13.35
CA ARG A 82 -20.87 -1.29 12.76
C ARG A 82 -21.89 -0.31 12.18
N ILE A 83 -22.87 -0.81 11.43
CA ILE A 83 -23.93 0.04 10.86
C ILE A 83 -24.86 0.60 11.94
N ALA A 84 -25.12 -0.16 13.01
CA ALA A 84 -25.97 0.29 14.12
C ALA A 84 -25.35 1.49 14.86
N ASN A 85 -24.02 1.52 15.01
CA ASN A 85 -23.33 2.66 15.62
C ASN A 85 -23.60 3.99 14.88
N PHE A 86 -23.66 3.98 13.54
CA PHE A 86 -24.06 5.17 12.78
C PHE A 86 -25.53 5.54 12.98
N ARG A 87 -26.43 4.55 13.09
CA ARG A 87 -27.85 4.83 13.40
C ARG A 87 -28.02 5.49 14.77
N ARG A 88 -27.27 5.03 15.77
CA ARG A 88 -27.26 5.61 17.12
C ARG A 88 -26.71 7.04 17.11
N ALA A 89 -25.58 7.26 16.45
CA ALA A 89 -25.01 8.59 16.26
C ALA A 89 -25.94 9.55 15.50
N ALA A 90 -26.73 9.05 14.53
CA ALA A 90 -27.74 9.82 13.81
C ALA A 90 -29.06 10.03 14.60
N GLY A 91 -29.18 9.50 15.83
CA GLY A 91 -30.41 9.54 16.61
C GLY A 91 -31.58 8.73 16.03
N LEU A 92 -31.29 7.79 15.12
CA LEU A 92 -32.28 6.92 14.48
C LEU A 92 -32.54 5.63 15.27
N GLU A 93 -31.66 5.31 16.22
CA GLU A 93 -31.73 4.16 17.11
C GLU A 93 -31.27 4.60 18.50
N GLU A 94 -31.97 4.21 19.57
CA GLU A 94 -31.52 4.45 20.94
C GLU A 94 -30.44 3.43 21.33
N GLY A 95 -29.41 3.87 22.04
CA GLY A 95 -28.40 2.97 22.61
C GLY A 95 -27.00 3.58 22.59
N ARG A 96 -26.08 2.93 23.31
CA ARG A 96 -24.66 3.32 23.36
C ARG A 96 -23.88 2.75 22.17
N PHE A 97 -22.69 3.29 21.95
CA PHE A 97 -21.72 2.69 21.02
C PHE A 97 -21.34 1.27 21.46
N GLU A 98 -21.16 0.37 20.49
CA GLU A 98 -20.72 -1.01 20.73
C GLU A 98 -19.51 -1.39 19.87
N GLY A 99 -18.60 -2.17 20.44
CA GLY A 99 -17.36 -2.61 19.80
C GLY A 99 -16.18 -1.66 20.01
N TYR A 100 -15.20 -1.71 19.12
CA TYR A 100 -14.00 -0.88 19.20
C TYR A 100 -14.23 0.49 18.58
N ARG A 101 -13.66 1.54 19.17
CA ARG A 101 -13.82 2.94 18.74
C ARG A 101 -13.50 3.25 17.27
N PHE A 102 -12.72 2.40 16.60
CA PHE A 102 -12.35 2.50 15.18
C PHE A 102 -13.18 1.60 14.24
N ASN A 103 -14.24 0.97 14.75
CA ASN A 103 -15.14 0.09 13.99
C ASN A 103 -15.88 0.81 12.85
N ASP A 104 -16.01 2.14 12.92
CA ASP A 104 -16.57 2.95 11.84
C ASP A 104 -15.72 2.87 10.56
N THR A 105 -14.40 2.69 10.70
CA THR A 105 -13.48 2.57 9.56
C THR A 105 -13.69 1.34 8.71
N ASP A 106 -14.25 0.26 9.26
CA ASP A 106 -14.62 -0.93 8.49
C ASP A 106 -15.66 -0.56 7.41
N VAL A 107 -16.59 0.35 7.74
CA VAL A 107 -17.64 0.83 6.82
C VAL A 107 -17.04 1.74 5.75
N TYR A 108 -16.15 2.67 6.13
CA TYR A 108 -15.48 3.55 5.18
C TYR A 108 -14.64 2.76 4.16
N LYS A 109 -13.80 1.83 4.62
CA LYS A 109 -12.99 0.96 3.74
C LYS A 109 -13.85 0.11 2.82
N THR A 110 -15.01 -0.36 3.29
CA THR A 110 -15.97 -1.10 2.47
C THR A 110 -16.57 -0.23 1.37
N ILE A 111 -16.92 1.02 1.67
CA ILE A 111 -17.37 1.99 0.67
C ILE A 111 -16.25 2.29 -0.33
N GLU A 112 -15.00 2.41 0.14
CA GLU A 112 -13.84 2.60 -0.74
C GLU A 112 -13.67 1.44 -1.71
N ALA A 113 -13.69 0.20 -1.21
CA ALA A 113 -13.60 -1.02 -2.02
C ALA A 113 -14.74 -1.11 -3.06
N ALA A 114 -15.97 -0.87 -2.62
CA ALA A 114 -17.14 -0.85 -3.50
C ALA A 114 -17.05 0.26 -4.56
N SER A 115 -16.47 1.41 -4.22
CA SER A 115 -16.29 2.52 -5.17
C SER A 115 -15.29 2.18 -6.27
N TYR A 116 -14.18 1.51 -5.93
CA TYR A 116 -13.26 0.99 -6.96
C TYR A 116 -13.97 -0.03 -7.87
N ALA A 117 -14.74 -0.96 -7.31
CA ALA A 117 -15.51 -1.91 -8.10
C ALA A 117 -16.52 -1.23 -9.04
N LEU A 118 -17.25 -0.22 -8.55
CA LEU A 118 -18.22 0.55 -9.35
C LEU A 118 -17.57 1.34 -10.49
N GLY A 119 -16.34 1.84 -10.29
CA GLY A 119 -15.59 2.53 -11.35
C GLY A 119 -15.10 1.60 -12.46
N GLN A 120 -14.87 0.32 -12.15
CA GLN A 120 -14.51 -0.70 -13.15
C GLN A 120 -15.74 -1.25 -13.88
N GLN A 121 -16.82 -1.50 -13.15
CA GLN A 121 -18.03 -2.10 -13.69
C GLN A 121 -19.28 -1.53 -13.02
N SER A 122 -20.23 -1.10 -13.85
CA SER A 122 -21.53 -0.63 -13.36
C SER A 122 -22.29 -1.74 -12.63
N ASP A 123 -22.70 -1.45 -11.41
CA ASP A 123 -23.53 -2.31 -10.58
C ASP A 123 -24.58 -1.44 -9.84
N PRO A 124 -25.82 -1.33 -10.38
CA PRO A 124 -26.85 -0.47 -9.80
C PRO A 124 -27.30 -0.89 -8.40
N GLU A 125 -27.24 -2.17 -8.06
CA GLU A 125 -27.64 -2.69 -6.76
C GLU A 125 -26.60 -2.31 -5.70
N LEU A 126 -25.32 -2.55 -6.00
CA LEU A 126 -24.22 -2.10 -5.14
C LEU A 126 -24.23 -0.58 -4.98
N ALA A 127 -24.41 0.17 -6.06
CA ALA A 127 -24.47 1.64 -6.02
C ALA A 127 -25.59 2.15 -5.09
N ALA A 128 -26.77 1.53 -5.12
CA ALA A 128 -27.89 1.89 -4.25
C ALA A 128 -27.58 1.59 -2.77
N GLN A 129 -26.98 0.44 -2.47
CA GLN A 129 -26.59 0.09 -1.10
C GLN A 129 -25.54 1.07 -0.55
N ILE A 130 -24.56 1.46 -1.38
CA ILE A 130 -23.55 2.45 -0.99
C ILE A 130 -24.17 3.84 -0.80
N ASP A 131 -25.11 4.27 -1.65
CA ASP A 131 -25.83 5.54 -1.46
C ASP A 131 -26.61 5.57 -0.13
N GLU A 132 -27.25 4.46 0.25
CA GLU A 132 -27.96 4.33 1.53
C GLU A 132 -27.01 4.44 2.73
N LEU A 133 -25.85 3.77 2.66
CA LEU A 133 -24.81 3.87 3.70
C LEU A 133 -24.26 5.30 3.82
N ILE A 134 -24.00 5.97 2.69
CA ILE A 134 -23.52 7.36 2.67
C ILE A 134 -24.55 8.29 3.30
N ALA A 135 -25.84 8.12 3.00
CA ALA A 135 -26.90 8.92 3.59
C ALA A 135 -26.96 8.75 5.12
N LEU A 136 -26.76 7.53 5.61
CA LEU A 136 -26.69 7.25 7.05
C LEU A 136 -25.46 7.89 7.70
N ILE A 137 -24.28 7.79 7.08
CA ILE A 137 -23.05 8.43 7.55
C ILE A 137 -23.22 9.95 7.62
N ALA A 138 -23.80 10.56 6.59
CA ALA A 138 -24.07 11.99 6.56
C ALA A 138 -25.03 12.42 7.67
N ALA A 139 -26.03 11.60 8.01
CA ALA A 139 -26.98 11.87 9.10
C ALA A 139 -26.34 11.75 10.50
N ALA A 140 -25.24 11.01 10.62
CA ALA A 140 -24.48 10.87 11.88
C ALA A 140 -23.45 11.99 12.09
N GLN A 141 -23.23 12.87 11.11
CA GLN A 141 -22.28 13.99 11.21
C GLN A 141 -22.91 15.14 12.00
N GLU A 142 -22.19 15.64 13.00
CA GLU A 142 -22.61 16.79 13.80
C GLU A 142 -22.61 18.10 12.98
N ASP A 143 -23.27 19.14 13.51
CA ASP A 143 -23.47 20.43 12.81
C ASP A 143 -22.15 21.14 12.45
N ASP A 144 -21.12 20.98 13.27
CA ASP A 144 -19.79 21.57 13.05
C ASP A 144 -18.89 20.74 12.10
N GLY A 145 -19.36 19.59 11.64
CA GLY A 145 -18.64 18.70 10.74
C GLY A 145 -17.99 17.49 11.41
N TYR A 146 -18.02 17.41 12.75
CA TYR A 146 -17.47 16.25 13.46
C TYR A 146 -18.25 14.96 13.14
N LEU A 147 -17.53 13.88 12.84
CA LEU A 147 -18.12 12.57 12.56
C LEU A 147 -17.30 11.48 13.23
N PHE A 148 -17.78 11.03 14.38
CA PHE A 148 -17.16 9.91 15.10
C PHE A 148 -18.21 9.22 15.98
N PRO A 149 -18.83 8.12 15.50
CA PRO A 149 -19.92 7.45 16.22
C PRO A 149 -19.56 7.01 17.64
N ALA A 150 -18.30 6.65 17.88
CA ALA A 150 -17.79 6.23 19.19
C ALA A 150 -17.87 7.31 20.27
N ARG A 151 -18.06 8.58 19.90
CA ARG A 151 -18.41 9.68 20.80
C ARG A 151 -19.87 10.09 20.63
N THR A 152 -20.30 10.27 19.38
CA THR A 152 -21.57 10.93 19.04
C THR A 152 -22.79 10.13 19.46
N ALA A 153 -22.70 8.79 19.48
CA ALA A 153 -23.82 7.92 19.84
C ALA A 153 -24.26 8.05 21.31
N ASP A 154 -23.32 8.27 22.23
CA ASP A 154 -23.59 8.54 23.66
C ASP A 154 -22.51 9.48 24.21
N PRO A 155 -22.69 10.80 24.09
CA PRO A 155 -21.68 11.78 24.50
C PRO A 155 -21.38 11.77 26.00
N ASP A 156 -22.32 11.30 26.84
CA ASP A 156 -22.15 11.19 28.29
C ASP A 156 -21.30 9.94 28.66
N HIS A 157 -21.27 8.93 27.79
CA HIS A 157 -20.51 7.68 27.97
C HIS A 157 -19.84 7.24 26.66
N PRO A 158 -18.85 8.00 26.16
CA PRO A 158 -18.15 7.66 24.92
C PRO A 158 -17.40 6.32 25.05
N ALA A 159 -17.06 5.71 23.92
CA ALA A 159 -16.36 4.43 23.89
C ALA A 159 -15.00 4.49 24.62
N ASP A 160 -14.55 3.35 25.15
CA ASP A 160 -13.26 3.23 25.82
C ASP A 160 -12.10 3.71 24.91
N GLY A 161 -11.20 4.53 25.44
CA GLY A 161 -10.08 5.12 24.66
C GLY A 161 -10.37 6.47 24.02
N VAL A 162 -11.63 6.94 24.02
CA VAL A 162 -12.05 8.19 23.35
C VAL A 162 -11.94 9.42 24.26
N GLY A 163 -12.12 9.23 25.57
CA GLY A 163 -12.02 10.29 26.58
C GLY A 163 -13.22 11.23 26.66
N GLU A 164 -13.30 12.03 27.71
CA GLU A 164 -14.45 12.91 28.03
C GLU A 164 -14.61 14.09 27.05
N LYS A 165 -13.55 14.46 26.33
CA LYS A 165 -13.53 15.56 25.37
C LYS A 165 -12.97 15.09 24.04
N ARG A 166 -13.39 15.74 22.96
CA ARG A 166 -12.79 15.55 21.64
C ARG A 166 -11.28 15.74 21.72
N TRP A 167 -10.55 14.91 20.98
CA TRP A 167 -9.11 15.01 20.76
C TRP A 167 -8.21 14.72 21.97
N ILE A 168 -8.74 14.55 23.18
CA ILE A 168 -7.91 14.46 24.40
C ILE A 168 -6.96 13.26 24.42
N HIS A 169 -7.29 12.20 23.69
CA HIS A 169 -6.45 11.01 23.53
C HIS A 169 -6.10 10.73 22.07
N VAL A 170 -6.11 11.75 21.21
CA VAL A 170 -5.98 11.60 19.75
C VAL A 170 -4.65 10.97 19.35
N HIS A 171 -3.59 11.24 20.10
CA HIS A 171 -2.20 10.85 19.84
C HIS A 171 -1.83 9.49 20.37
N GLY A 172 -2.68 8.88 21.20
CA GLY A 172 -2.48 7.52 21.69
C GLY A 172 -3.57 6.58 21.21
N ASN A 173 -4.81 6.92 21.57
CA ASN A 173 -5.84 5.92 21.70
C ASN A 173 -7.10 6.19 20.90
N SER A 174 -7.58 7.43 20.74
CA SER A 174 -8.98 7.65 20.31
C SER A 174 -9.29 7.18 18.89
N HIS A 175 -8.31 7.18 17.98
CA HIS A 175 -8.50 6.92 16.54
C HIS A 175 -9.43 7.92 15.83
N GLU A 176 -9.70 9.10 16.42
CA GLU A 176 -10.54 10.12 15.77
C GLU A 176 -9.96 10.55 14.40
N LEU A 177 -8.65 10.83 14.33
CA LEU A 177 -7.98 11.21 13.07
C LEU A 177 -7.79 10.02 12.11
N TYR A 178 -7.62 8.80 12.65
CA TYR A 178 -7.59 7.56 11.84
C TYR A 178 -8.94 7.32 11.14
N GLY A 179 -10.04 7.50 11.86
CA GLY A 179 -11.39 7.46 11.29
C GLY A 179 -11.62 8.53 10.23
N ALA A 180 -11.15 9.75 10.48
CA ALA A 180 -11.21 10.85 9.52
C ALA A 180 -10.44 10.54 8.23
N GLY A 181 -9.23 10.00 8.32
CA GLY A 181 -8.45 9.67 7.15
C GLY A 181 -9.10 8.59 6.28
N HIS A 182 -9.59 7.50 6.87
CA HIS A 182 -10.31 6.48 6.11
C HIS A 182 -11.64 6.97 5.51
N LEU A 183 -12.35 7.87 6.18
CA LEU A 183 -13.52 8.54 5.60
C LEU A 183 -13.12 9.35 4.35
N ILE A 184 -12.04 10.11 4.43
CA ILE A 184 -11.53 10.92 3.32
C ILE A 184 -11.12 10.02 2.14
N GLU A 185 -10.40 8.92 2.38
CA GLU A 185 -10.01 7.98 1.31
C GLU A 185 -11.24 7.38 0.61
N ALA A 186 -12.23 6.92 1.38
CA ALA A 186 -13.50 6.42 0.85
C ALA A 186 -14.25 7.46 0.03
N ALA A 187 -14.28 8.70 0.51
CA ALA A 187 -14.96 9.81 -0.13
C ALA A 187 -14.31 10.21 -1.46
N VAL A 188 -12.98 10.24 -1.50
CA VAL A 188 -12.21 10.50 -2.73
C VAL A 188 -12.44 9.39 -3.76
N ALA A 189 -12.36 8.12 -3.34
CA ALA A 189 -12.61 6.99 -4.23
C ALA A 189 -14.03 7.03 -4.80
N HIS A 190 -15.04 7.25 -3.94
CA HIS A 190 -16.44 7.34 -4.35
C HIS A 190 -16.69 8.50 -5.32
N HIS A 191 -16.10 9.67 -5.05
CA HIS A 191 -16.23 10.83 -5.92
C HIS A 191 -15.64 10.57 -7.30
N ARG A 192 -14.44 9.97 -7.37
CA ARG A 192 -13.80 9.63 -8.66
C ARG A 192 -14.61 8.61 -9.46
N ALA A 193 -15.12 7.57 -8.79
CA ALA A 193 -15.87 6.50 -9.45
C ALA A 193 -17.25 6.95 -9.97
N THR A 194 -17.92 7.87 -9.27
CA THR A 194 -19.35 8.18 -9.53
C THR A 194 -19.63 9.63 -9.94
N GLY A 195 -18.68 10.55 -9.70
CA GLY A 195 -18.89 11.99 -9.81
C GLY A 195 -19.78 12.59 -8.72
N LYS A 196 -20.37 11.78 -7.82
CA LYS A 196 -21.25 12.26 -6.75
C LYS A 196 -20.44 12.94 -5.66
N ARG A 197 -21.06 13.92 -4.99
CA ARG A 197 -20.45 14.67 -3.88
C ARG A 197 -20.98 14.30 -2.50
N THR A 198 -21.95 13.40 -2.43
CA THR A 198 -22.68 13.04 -1.20
C THR A 198 -21.77 12.61 -0.06
N LEU A 199 -20.68 11.89 -0.33
CA LEU A 199 -19.70 11.51 0.69
C LEU A 199 -18.52 12.51 0.80
N ILE A 200 -18.04 13.07 -0.32
CA ILE A 200 -16.90 14.01 -0.28
C ILE A 200 -17.24 15.32 0.43
N ASP A 201 -18.48 15.79 0.36
CA ASP A 201 -18.90 16.98 1.11
C ASP A 201 -18.94 16.70 2.62
N VAL A 202 -19.27 15.47 3.05
CA VAL A 202 -19.18 15.03 4.46
C VAL A 202 -17.72 15.01 4.91
N ALA A 203 -16.83 14.39 4.13
CA ALA A 203 -15.40 14.34 4.44
C ALA A 203 -14.76 15.74 4.49
N ILE A 204 -15.12 16.65 3.56
CA ILE A 204 -14.66 18.05 3.54
C ILE A 204 -15.07 18.77 4.82
N ARG A 205 -16.33 18.65 5.26
CA ARG A 205 -16.79 19.28 6.51
C ARG A 205 -16.00 18.79 7.72
N PHE A 206 -15.65 17.50 7.76
CA PHE A 206 -14.85 16.98 8.87
C PHE A 206 -13.39 17.43 8.79
N ALA A 207 -12.78 17.40 7.60
CA ALA A 207 -11.43 17.92 7.37
C ALA A 207 -11.33 19.42 7.71
N ASP A 208 -12.36 20.22 7.39
CA ASP A 208 -12.43 21.64 7.71
C ASP A 208 -12.50 21.91 9.21
N LEU A 209 -13.18 21.05 9.96
CA LEU A 209 -13.15 21.11 11.43
C LEU A 209 -11.75 20.78 11.95
N ILE A 210 -11.11 19.73 11.43
CA ILE A 210 -9.78 19.32 11.87
C ILE A 210 -8.75 20.43 11.58
N ASP A 211 -8.77 21.01 10.39
CA ASP A 211 -7.94 22.16 9.98
C ASP A 211 -8.12 23.38 10.90
N LYS A 212 -9.32 23.58 11.45
CA LYS A 212 -9.61 24.65 12.40
C LYS A 212 -9.10 24.36 13.82
N GLU A 213 -9.19 23.11 14.27
CA GLU A 213 -8.87 22.73 15.65
C GLU A 213 -7.39 22.39 15.85
N PHE A 214 -6.69 21.93 14.81
CA PHE A 214 -5.27 21.55 14.84
C PHE A 214 -4.37 22.55 14.12
N GLY A 215 -3.19 22.80 14.68
CA GLY A 215 -2.18 23.66 14.07
C GLY A 215 -1.25 24.32 15.07
N PRO A 216 -0.24 25.08 14.62
CA PRO A 216 0.80 25.65 15.50
C PRO A 216 0.27 26.60 16.58
N GLU A 217 -0.86 27.26 16.32
CA GLU A 217 -1.52 28.22 17.23
C GLU A 217 -2.84 27.64 17.81
N ALA A 218 -3.08 26.33 17.62
CA ALA A 218 -4.26 25.61 18.06
C ALA A 218 -3.83 24.33 18.81
N ILE A 219 -4.55 23.21 18.67
CA ILE A 219 -4.12 21.93 19.27
C ILE A 219 -2.85 21.46 18.59
N ARG A 220 -1.78 21.29 19.36
CA ARG A 220 -0.51 20.71 18.92
C ARG A 220 -0.47 19.24 19.29
N ASP A 221 -1.01 18.44 18.39
CA ASP A 221 -1.06 17.00 18.56
C ASP A 221 -1.11 16.26 17.22
N VAL A 222 -0.91 14.96 17.26
CA VAL A 222 -0.76 14.08 16.08
C VAL A 222 -1.70 12.89 16.13
N PRO A 223 -1.98 12.21 15.00
CA PRO A 223 -2.74 10.96 15.05
C PRO A 223 -1.97 9.88 15.81
N GLY A 224 -2.63 9.21 16.75
CA GLY A 224 -2.06 8.05 17.44
C GLY A 224 -1.98 6.81 16.56
N HIS A 225 -2.71 6.79 15.44
CA HIS A 225 -2.58 5.86 14.33
C HIS A 225 -2.64 6.67 13.04
N GLU A 226 -1.49 6.78 12.38
CA GLU A 226 -1.27 7.51 11.13
C GLU A 226 -2.17 6.98 10.02
N GLU A 227 -2.70 7.88 9.19
CA GLU A 227 -3.66 7.59 8.10
C GLU A 227 -4.19 8.93 7.55
N ILE A 228 -4.39 9.92 8.42
CA ILE A 228 -4.95 11.21 7.99
C ILE A 228 -3.98 11.99 7.08
N GLU A 229 -2.68 11.80 7.25
CA GLU A 229 -1.64 12.52 6.50
C GLU A 229 -1.71 12.16 5.01
N LEU A 230 -1.74 10.86 4.68
CA LEU A 230 -1.90 10.39 3.29
C LEU A 230 -3.28 10.73 2.73
N ALA A 231 -4.33 10.70 3.58
CA ALA A 231 -5.70 10.97 3.14
C ALA A 231 -5.92 12.45 2.80
N LEU A 232 -5.36 13.37 3.60
CA LEU A 232 -5.41 14.81 3.34
C LEU A 232 -4.71 15.19 2.04
N VAL A 233 -3.61 14.52 1.69
CA VAL A 233 -2.96 14.71 0.38
C VAL A 233 -3.88 14.26 -0.76
N LYS A 234 -4.59 13.13 -0.61
CA LYS A 234 -5.60 12.70 -1.59
C LYS A 234 -6.77 13.69 -1.70
N LEU A 235 -7.19 14.30 -0.58
CA LEU A 235 -8.23 15.32 -0.58
C LEU A 235 -7.76 16.60 -1.28
N PHE A 236 -6.52 17.03 -1.04
CA PHE A 236 -5.87 18.12 -1.76
C PHE A 236 -5.86 17.84 -3.28
N ASP A 237 -5.48 16.64 -3.72
CA ASP A 237 -5.41 16.28 -5.14
C ASP A 237 -6.77 16.41 -5.86
N VAL A 238 -7.89 16.25 -5.14
CA VAL A 238 -9.26 16.35 -5.71
C VAL A 238 -9.86 17.75 -5.57
N THR A 239 -9.53 18.48 -4.50
CA THR A 239 -10.13 19.78 -4.17
C THR A 239 -9.31 20.97 -4.65
N GLY A 240 -7.99 20.82 -4.74
CA GLY A 240 -7.03 21.91 -4.94
C GLY A 240 -6.83 22.80 -3.70
N GLU A 241 -7.42 22.46 -2.56
CA GLU A 241 -7.36 23.28 -1.34
C GLU A 241 -6.03 23.06 -0.59
N GLN A 242 -5.12 24.02 -0.75
CA GLN A 242 -3.73 23.94 -0.25
C GLN A 242 -3.62 23.66 1.25
N ARG A 243 -4.58 24.16 2.05
CA ARG A 243 -4.61 23.96 3.51
C ARG A 243 -4.62 22.48 3.93
N TYR A 244 -5.19 21.57 3.13
CA TYR A 244 -5.15 20.14 3.46
C TYR A 244 -3.73 19.55 3.33
N LEU A 245 -2.95 20.00 2.34
CA LEU A 245 -1.55 19.61 2.20
C LEU A 245 -0.70 20.22 3.32
N GLU A 246 -1.00 21.45 3.74
CA GLU A 246 -0.34 22.11 4.89
C GLU A 246 -0.67 21.39 6.20
N LEU A 247 -1.92 20.98 6.40
CA LEU A 247 -2.36 20.21 7.56
C LEU A 247 -1.71 18.82 7.62
N ALA A 248 -1.60 18.13 6.47
CA ALA A 248 -0.86 16.88 6.39
C ALA A 248 0.61 17.06 6.79
N ALA A 249 1.26 18.11 6.28
CA ALA A 249 2.63 18.44 6.65
C ALA A 249 2.77 18.80 8.14
N PHE A 250 1.79 19.51 8.71
CA PHE A 250 1.75 19.83 10.14
C PHE A 250 1.77 18.56 11.00
N PHE A 251 0.90 17.58 10.74
CA PHE A 251 0.88 16.34 11.52
C PHE A 251 2.20 15.56 11.46
N LEU A 252 2.87 15.56 10.30
CA LEU A 252 4.17 14.90 10.16
C LEU A 252 5.29 15.63 10.91
N GLU A 253 5.28 16.96 10.90
CA GLU A 253 6.32 17.78 11.53
C GLU A 253 6.14 17.91 13.04
N GLU A 254 4.91 17.83 13.53
CA GLU A 254 4.59 17.83 14.96
C GLU A 254 4.89 16.46 15.60
N ARG A 255 4.95 15.38 14.82
CA ARG A 255 5.33 14.05 15.33
C ARG A 255 6.78 14.05 15.85
N GLY A 256 6.98 13.51 17.04
CA GLY A 256 8.24 13.55 17.77
C GLY A 256 8.46 14.81 18.62
N GLN A 257 7.47 15.70 18.71
CA GLN A 257 7.47 16.87 19.59
C GLN A 257 6.61 16.62 20.84
N PRO A 258 6.66 17.51 21.87
CA PRO A 258 5.72 17.45 22.99
C PRO A 258 4.28 17.75 22.55
N HIS A 259 3.33 16.93 23.00
CA HIS A 259 1.92 16.99 22.62
C HIS A 259 1.02 17.59 23.70
N ASP A 260 -0.11 18.17 23.29
CA ASP A 260 -1.13 18.72 24.19
C ASP A 260 -2.07 17.65 24.80
N GLY A 261 -2.19 16.48 24.16
CA GLY A 261 -3.03 15.36 24.61
C GLY A 261 -2.55 14.66 25.90
N GLU A 262 -3.40 13.77 26.42
CA GLU A 262 -3.15 13.05 27.67
C GLU A 262 -2.88 11.55 27.42
N ASP A 263 -1.76 11.04 27.93
CA ASP A 263 -1.48 9.60 28.00
C ASP A 263 -2.27 8.96 29.16
N TYR A 264 -2.57 7.66 29.03
CA TYR A 264 -3.17 6.91 30.12
C TYR A 264 -2.16 6.65 31.26
N PRO A 265 -2.62 6.54 32.52
CA PRO A 265 -1.79 6.08 33.62
C PRO A 265 -1.14 4.73 33.30
N THR A 266 0.12 4.52 33.69
CA THR A 266 0.92 3.34 33.30
C THR A 266 0.32 1.98 33.71
N ASP A 267 -0.59 1.97 34.68
CA ASP A 267 -1.33 0.78 35.14
C ASP A 267 -2.65 0.55 34.38
N HIS A 268 -3.03 1.46 33.48
CA HIS A 268 -4.18 1.32 32.61
C HIS A 268 -3.84 0.44 31.39
N GLU A 269 -4.77 -0.42 30.96
CA GLU A 269 -4.54 -1.36 29.85
C GLU A 269 -4.21 -0.67 28.51
N LEU A 270 -4.72 0.54 28.31
CA LEU A 270 -4.48 1.35 27.10
C LEU A 270 -3.11 2.07 27.10
N ALA A 271 -2.42 2.17 28.24
CA ALA A 271 -1.13 2.87 28.31
C ALA A 271 -0.03 2.22 27.45
N ARG A 272 -0.19 0.94 27.11
CA ARG A 272 0.72 0.25 26.16
C ARG A 272 0.74 0.89 24.78
N TYR A 273 -0.35 1.57 24.39
CA TYR A 273 -0.50 2.22 23.09
C TYR A 273 0.03 3.65 23.08
N ASP A 274 0.30 4.23 24.26
CA ASP A 274 0.89 5.58 24.39
C ASP A 274 2.42 5.57 24.27
N HIS A 275 3.04 4.40 24.18
CA HIS A 275 4.49 4.29 24.10
C HIS A 275 5.02 4.94 22.80
N PRO A 276 5.95 5.93 22.85
CA PRO A 276 6.36 6.68 21.67
C PRO A 276 6.92 5.81 20.53
N MET A 277 7.61 4.72 20.85
CA MET A 277 8.08 3.79 19.80
C MET A 277 6.94 3.09 19.08
N TYR A 278 5.85 2.74 19.77
CA TYR A 278 4.72 1.98 19.22
C TYR A 278 4.01 2.76 18.11
N ARG A 279 3.93 4.08 18.26
CA ARG A 279 3.32 5.05 17.34
C ARG A 279 4.34 5.91 16.57
N GLN A 280 5.59 5.46 16.45
CA GLN A 280 6.64 6.15 15.68
C GLN A 280 6.81 7.64 16.05
N ASP A 281 6.57 7.99 17.31
CA ASP A 281 6.56 9.35 17.86
C ASP A 281 7.78 9.61 18.78
N HIS A 282 8.74 8.69 18.75
CA HIS A 282 9.96 8.72 19.54
C HIS A 282 10.99 9.77 19.06
N ALA A 283 10.85 10.24 17.82
CA ALA A 283 11.73 11.23 17.20
C ALA A 283 11.02 11.93 16.02
N PRO A 284 11.43 13.16 15.65
CA PRO A 284 10.97 13.81 14.43
C PRO A 284 11.09 12.90 13.22
N VAL A 285 10.09 12.88 12.34
CA VAL A 285 10.01 11.94 11.20
C VAL A 285 11.23 12.00 10.28
N ARG A 286 11.82 13.20 10.11
CA ARG A 286 13.04 13.43 9.33
C ARG A 286 14.31 12.81 9.91
N ASP A 287 14.29 12.46 11.20
CA ASP A 287 15.43 11.92 11.95
C ASP A 287 15.32 10.42 12.17
N GLN A 288 14.17 9.81 11.86
CA GLN A 288 13.97 8.37 11.96
C GLN A 288 14.79 7.63 10.88
N ARG A 289 15.47 6.55 11.27
CA ARG A 289 16.34 5.75 10.40
C ARG A 289 16.02 4.25 10.41
N GLU A 290 15.23 3.81 11.38
CA GLU A 290 14.90 2.40 11.59
C GLU A 290 13.39 2.28 11.77
N ALA A 291 12.80 1.25 11.16
CA ALA A 291 11.38 0.95 11.32
C ALA A 291 11.15 0.22 12.66
N VAL A 292 10.25 0.77 13.46
CA VAL A 292 10.02 0.40 14.86
C VAL A 292 8.53 0.45 15.16
N GLY A 293 8.11 -0.21 16.25
CA GLY A 293 6.71 -0.14 16.70
C GLY A 293 5.73 -0.81 15.75
N HIS A 294 4.46 -0.43 15.88
CA HIS A 294 3.36 -1.06 15.15
C HIS A 294 3.54 -0.95 13.62
N SER A 295 3.43 -2.07 12.92
CA SER A 295 3.85 -2.16 11.52
C SER A 295 2.94 -1.35 10.58
N VAL A 296 1.61 -1.39 10.76
CA VAL A 296 0.65 -0.62 9.92
C VAL A 296 0.84 0.88 10.08
N ARG A 297 0.82 1.38 11.32
CA ARG A 297 1.14 2.78 11.69
C ARG A 297 2.37 3.31 10.97
N ALA A 298 3.49 2.58 11.10
CA ALA A 298 4.73 2.93 10.41
C ALA A 298 4.54 3.00 8.88
N MET A 299 3.88 2.03 8.25
CA MET A 299 3.67 2.06 6.80
C MET A 299 2.77 3.21 6.34
N TYR A 300 1.73 3.54 7.10
CA TYR A 300 0.85 4.68 6.79
C TYR A 300 1.57 6.01 7.01
N LEU A 301 2.38 6.13 8.07
CA LEU A 301 3.27 7.26 8.30
C LEU A 301 4.23 7.46 7.11
N TYR A 302 4.96 6.42 6.70
CA TYR A 302 5.95 6.53 5.63
C TYR A 302 5.30 6.81 4.27
N THR A 303 4.07 6.32 4.08
CA THR A 303 3.23 6.66 2.93
C THR A 303 2.87 8.15 2.93
N GLY A 304 2.37 8.69 4.05
CA GLY A 304 2.05 10.10 4.21
C GLY A 304 3.28 11.01 4.04
N MET A 305 4.42 10.62 4.60
CA MET A 305 5.71 11.28 4.38
C MET A 305 6.09 11.32 2.89
N SER A 306 5.92 10.20 2.18
CA SER A 306 6.22 10.13 0.75
C SER A 306 5.27 11.00 -0.07
N ASP A 307 3.99 10.99 0.27
CA ASP A 307 2.94 11.80 -0.36
C ASP A 307 3.27 13.30 -0.20
N VAL A 308 3.55 13.77 1.02
CA VAL A 308 3.92 15.17 1.29
C VAL A 308 5.23 15.55 0.60
N ALA A 309 6.29 14.74 0.75
CA ALA A 309 7.59 15.01 0.13
C ALA A 309 7.48 15.15 -1.40
N GLY A 310 6.64 14.33 -2.03
CA GLY A 310 6.38 14.38 -3.47
C GLY A 310 5.73 15.67 -3.98
N ARG A 311 5.01 16.43 -3.12
CA ARG A 311 4.39 17.72 -3.49
C ARG A 311 5.20 18.95 -3.07
N THR A 312 5.96 18.83 -1.98
CA THR A 312 6.49 19.99 -1.26
C THR A 312 8.01 20.04 -1.19
N ASN A 313 8.71 18.97 -1.59
CA ASN A 313 10.17 18.86 -1.53
C ASN A 313 10.73 19.15 -0.11
N MET A 314 10.08 18.59 0.92
CA MET A 314 10.43 18.77 2.33
C MET A 314 11.87 18.28 2.61
N PRO A 315 12.74 19.12 3.19
CA PRO A 315 14.12 18.73 3.48
C PRO A 315 14.23 17.54 4.44
N GLY A 316 15.11 16.58 4.14
CA GLY A 316 15.39 15.44 5.00
C GLY A 316 14.42 14.26 4.88
N TYR A 317 13.26 14.43 4.24
CA TYR A 317 12.26 13.37 4.10
C TYR A 317 12.73 12.25 3.18
N THR A 318 13.37 12.60 2.06
CA THR A 318 13.87 11.59 1.10
C THR A 318 14.96 10.74 1.75
N GLU A 319 15.85 11.34 2.52
CA GLU A 319 16.91 10.65 3.26
C GLU A 319 16.35 9.74 4.36
N ALA A 320 15.35 10.22 5.11
CA ALA A 320 14.66 9.41 6.11
C ALA A 320 13.94 8.21 5.49
N LEU A 321 13.15 8.45 4.43
CA LEU A 321 12.41 7.41 3.71
C LEU A 321 13.33 6.36 3.12
N GLU A 322 14.46 6.75 2.54
CA GLU A 322 15.44 5.79 2.01
C GLU A 322 16.10 4.96 3.12
N ALA A 323 16.44 5.58 4.26
CA ALA A 323 17.02 4.86 5.39
C ALA A 323 16.02 3.85 5.99
N LEU A 324 14.78 4.30 6.23
CA LEU A 324 13.69 3.46 6.71
C LEU A 324 13.39 2.30 5.75
N TRP A 325 13.33 2.58 4.45
CA TRP A 325 13.07 1.53 3.44
C TRP A 325 14.22 0.52 3.39
N THR A 326 15.46 1.01 3.47
CA THR A 326 16.64 0.14 3.51
C THR A 326 16.59 -0.78 4.73
N ASP A 327 16.36 -0.24 5.93
CA ASP A 327 16.24 -1.02 7.17
C ASP A 327 15.21 -2.14 7.06
N VAL A 328 14.00 -1.81 6.56
CA VAL A 328 12.92 -2.78 6.36
C VAL A 328 13.34 -3.88 5.38
N VAL A 329 13.78 -3.52 4.18
CA VAL A 329 14.03 -4.47 3.09
C VAL A 329 15.34 -5.26 3.28
N SER A 330 16.31 -4.73 4.04
CA SER A 330 17.58 -5.41 4.32
C SER A 330 17.56 -6.25 5.58
N SER A 331 16.61 -6.07 6.51
CA SER A 331 16.68 -6.79 7.79
C SER A 331 15.35 -7.17 8.46
N LYS A 332 14.20 -6.58 8.08
CA LYS A 332 12.92 -6.77 8.81
C LYS A 332 11.74 -7.24 7.95
N MET A 333 11.99 -7.65 6.70
CA MET A 333 10.98 -8.11 5.76
C MET A 333 11.09 -9.61 5.53
N TYR A 334 9.98 -10.34 5.71
CA TYR A 334 9.90 -11.77 5.40
C TYR A 334 10.01 -12.02 3.88
N LEU A 335 10.39 -13.25 3.49
CA LEU A 335 10.47 -13.62 2.07
C LEU A 335 9.13 -13.47 1.34
N THR A 336 8.00 -13.55 2.04
CA THR A 336 6.66 -13.31 1.49
C THR A 336 6.36 -11.82 1.25
N GLY A 337 7.26 -10.92 1.64
CA GLY A 337 7.02 -9.48 1.67
C GLY A 337 6.26 -9.00 2.91
N GLY A 338 5.86 -9.90 3.81
CA GLY A 338 5.23 -9.51 5.08
C GLY A 338 6.22 -8.81 6.03
N ILE A 339 5.68 -8.00 6.94
CA ILE A 339 6.42 -7.27 7.98
C ILE A 339 5.69 -7.33 9.32
N GLY A 340 6.43 -7.19 10.42
CA GLY A 340 5.93 -7.33 11.78
C GLY A 340 6.24 -8.72 12.33
N ALA A 341 7.22 -8.79 13.23
CA ALA A 341 7.70 -10.03 13.82
C ALA A 341 7.06 -10.31 15.19
N GLN A 342 6.64 -9.27 15.90
CA GLN A 342 6.22 -9.37 17.31
C GLN A 342 4.71 -9.20 17.45
N GLY A 343 4.02 -10.28 17.83
CA GLY A 343 2.55 -10.29 17.85
C GLY A 343 1.88 -9.58 19.03
N SER A 344 2.59 -9.29 20.12
CA SER A 344 1.98 -8.62 21.29
C SER A 344 1.59 -7.16 21.01
N LEU A 345 2.31 -6.51 20.11
CA LEU A 345 2.11 -5.11 19.70
C LEU A 345 2.04 -4.96 18.18
N GLU A 346 1.90 -6.06 17.43
CA GLU A 346 1.76 -6.04 15.97
C GLU A 346 2.95 -5.32 15.29
N SER A 347 4.13 -5.44 15.90
CA SER A 347 5.24 -4.54 15.68
C SER A 347 6.40 -5.15 14.91
N PHE A 348 7.23 -4.28 14.34
CA PHE A 348 8.58 -4.63 13.95
C PHE A 348 9.33 -5.25 15.12
N GLY A 349 10.15 -6.25 14.82
CA GLY A 349 11.17 -6.76 15.73
C GLY A 349 12.51 -6.07 15.51
N GLU A 350 13.53 -6.59 16.18
CA GLU A 350 14.92 -6.19 15.94
C GLU A 350 15.37 -6.57 14.52
N ALA A 351 16.47 -5.96 14.05
CA ALA A 351 17.07 -6.35 12.78
C ALA A 351 17.37 -7.86 12.74
N TYR A 352 16.96 -8.53 11.66
CA TYR A 352 17.07 -9.98 11.44
C TYR A 352 16.21 -10.86 12.37
N GLU A 353 15.34 -10.28 13.20
CA GLU A 353 14.31 -11.02 13.95
C GLU A 353 13.14 -11.40 13.04
N LEU A 354 13.21 -12.58 12.41
CA LEU A 354 12.20 -13.07 11.47
C LEU A 354 11.74 -14.50 11.84
N PRO A 355 11.04 -14.69 12.99
CA PRO A 355 10.50 -15.99 13.37
C PRO A 355 9.43 -16.47 12.37
N ASN A 356 9.36 -17.76 12.04
CA ASN A 356 8.43 -18.26 11.03
C ASN A 356 7.03 -18.56 11.56
N GLU A 357 6.93 -19.29 12.67
CA GLU A 357 5.64 -19.73 13.23
C GLU A 357 4.91 -18.62 13.97
N THR A 358 5.67 -17.79 14.69
CA THR A 358 5.12 -16.65 15.44
C THR A 358 5.17 -15.34 14.67
N ALA A 359 5.45 -15.38 13.35
CA ALA A 359 5.40 -14.19 12.50
C ALA A 359 4.03 -13.53 12.62
N TYR A 360 4.02 -12.21 12.88
CA TYR A 360 2.77 -11.47 12.86
C TYR A 360 2.35 -11.22 11.41
N ALA A 361 3.21 -10.60 10.61
CA ALA A 361 3.03 -10.44 9.16
C ALA A 361 1.59 -10.06 8.78
N GLU A 362 1.06 -9.01 9.41
CA GLU A 362 -0.35 -8.63 9.27
C GLU A 362 -0.69 -8.32 7.80
N THR A 363 -1.85 -8.74 7.33
CA THR A 363 -2.31 -8.38 5.98
C THR A 363 -2.39 -6.86 5.78
N CYS A 364 -2.84 -6.08 6.77
CA CYS A 364 -2.80 -4.61 6.68
C CYS A 364 -1.39 -4.05 6.57
N ALA A 365 -0.40 -4.66 7.23
CA ALA A 365 0.98 -4.18 7.18
C ALA A 365 1.59 -4.44 5.79
N ALA A 366 1.28 -5.60 5.19
CA ALA A 366 1.61 -5.88 3.79
C ALA A 366 0.97 -4.86 2.84
N ILE A 367 -0.32 -4.52 3.04
CA ILE A 367 -1.01 -3.49 2.25
C ILE A 367 -0.36 -2.11 2.41
N GLY A 368 -0.06 -1.67 3.63
CA GLY A 368 0.64 -0.40 3.86
C GLY A 368 2.02 -0.36 3.20
N GLN A 369 2.75 -1.48 3.23
CA GLN A 369 4.06 -1.58 2.60
C GLN A 369 3.97 -1.55 1.06
N GLU A 370 2.93 -2.13 0.47
CA GLU A 370 2.60 -1.98 -0.96
C GLU A 370 2.39 -0.49 -1.28
N MET A 371 1.53 0.19 -0.52
CA MET A 371 1.22 1.60 -0.73
C MET A 371 2.48 2.45 -0.70
N TRP A 372 3.33 2.23 0.30
CA TRP A 372 4.58 2.95 0.46
C TRP A 372 5.56 2.71 -0.70
N ASN A 373 5.76 1.45 -1.12
CA ASN A 373 6.65 1.14 -2.25
C ASN A 373 6.13 1.75 -3.55
N HIS A 374 4.82 1.77 -3.76
CA HIS A 374 4.25 2.47 -4.92
C HIS A 374 4.58 3.97 -4.89
N ARG A 375 4.43 4.67 -3.74
CA ARG A 375 4.83 6.09 -3.63
C ARG A 375 6.32 6.31 -3.89
N LEU A 376 7.18 5.46 -3.34
CA LEU A 376 8.63 5.56 -3.58
C LEU A 376 8.97 5.37 -5.06
N PHE A 377 8.29 4.46 -5.76
CA PHE A 377 8.37 4.35 -7.21
C PHE A 377 7.91 5.64 -7.91
N LEU A 378 6.74 6.19 -7.55
CA LEU A 378 6.23 7.42 -8.17
C LEU A 378 7.17 8.62 -7.97
N ALA A 379 7.86 8.68 -6.81
CA ALA A 379 8.83 9.72 -6.50
C ALA A 379 10.15 9.57 -7.27
N SER A 380 10.65 8.34 -7.41
CA SER A 380 12.04 8.07 -7.84
C SER A 380 12.15 7.57 -9.28
N GLY A 381 11.15 6.82 -9.75
CA GLY A 381 11.20 5.98 -10.94
C GLY A 381 12.11 4.76 -10.84
N ASP A 382 12.43 4.30 -9.64
CA ASP A 382 13.25 3.12 -9.41
C ASP A 382 12.41 1.84 -9.29
N GLY A 383 12.67 0.88 -10.17
CA GLY A 383 11.98 -0.40 -10.24
C GLY A 383 12.25 -1.32 -9.05
N ARG A 384 13.25 -1.04 -8.19
CA ARG A 384 13.48 -1.84 -6.98
C ARG A 384 12.29 -1.82 -6.01
N TYR A 385 11.57 -0.69 -5.94
CA TYR A 385 10.35 -0.59 -5.14
C TYR A 385 9.22 -1.46 -5.71
N LEU A 386 9.15 -1.58 -7.04
CA LEU A 386 8.20 -2.45 -7.72
C LEU A 386 8.53 -3.94 -7.56
N ASP A 387 9.80 -4.30 -7.37
CA ASP A 387 10.19 -5.68 -7.04
C ASP A 387 9.66 -6.09 -5.66
N VAL A 388 9.70 -5.18 -4.69
CA VAL A 388 9.12 -5.39 -3.35
C VAL A 388 7.59 -5.41 -3.43
N MET A 389 7.00 -4.46 -4.15
CA MET A 389 5.56 -4.38 -4.39
C MET A 389 5.00 -5.67 -5.03
N GLU A 390 5.65 -6.19 -6.07
CA GLU A 390 5.27 -7.45 -6.72
C GLU A 390 5.33 -8.62 -5.73
N ARG A 391 6.39 -8.71 -4.93
CA ARG A 391 6.49 -9.75 -3.89
C ARG A 391 5.35 -9.68 -2.90
N ILE A 392 5.01 -8.49 -2.41
CA ILE A 392 3.93 -8.26 -1.45
C ILE A 392 2.57 -8.67 -2.05
N LEU A 393 2.26 -8.16 -3.25
CA LEU A 393 0.97 -8.42 -3.92
C LEU A 393 0.74 -9.92 -4.14
N TYR A 394 1.72 -10.62 -4.71
CA TYR A 394 1.57 -12.02 -5.10
C TYR A 394 1.72 -13.01 -3.93
N ASN A 395 2.18 -12.57 -2.76
CA ASN A 395 2.41 -13.44 -1.61
C ASN A 395 1.69 -12.92 -0.35
N GLY A 396 2.26 -11.95 0.38
CA GLY A 396 1.76 -11.51 1.67
C GLY A 396 0.36 -10.88 1.67
N VAL A 397 -0.06 -10.25 0.55
CA VAL A 397 -1.43 -9.73 0.40
C VAL A 397 -2.39 -10.86 0.05
N LEU A 398 -2.10 -11.62 -1.01
CA LEU A 398 -3.01 -12.67 -1.49
C LEU A 398 -3.16 -13.83 -0.49
N SER A 399 -2.18 -14.09 0.38
CA SER A 399 -2.37 -15.06 1.46
C SER A 399 -3.49 -14.65 2.43
N GLY A 400 -3.75 -13.34 2.55
CA GLY A 400 -4.74 -12.75 3.44
C GLY A 400 -6.20 -13.12 3.15
N VAL A 401 -6.51 -13.68 1.97
CA VAL A 401 -7.89 -14.03 1.57
C VAL A 401 -7.94 -15.44 0.97
N ALA A 402 -8.99 -16.19 1.28
CA ALA A 402 -9.24 -17.48 0.64
C ALA A 402 -9.57 -17.31 -0.85
N VAL A 403 -9.39 -18.39 -1.62
CA VAL A 403 -9.76 -18.41 -3.04
C VAL A 403 -11.24 -18.10 -3.25
N ASP A 404 -12.09 -18.55 -2.33
CA ASP A 404 -13.54 -18.31 -2.37
C ASP A 404 -13.94 -16.89 -1.92
N GLY A 405 -13.04 -16.13 -1.28
CA GLY A 405 -13.22 -14.70 -1.03
C GLY A 405 -13.96 -14.29 0.25
N ASP A 406 -14.39 -15.23 1.09
CA ASP A 406 -15.24 -14.99 2.28
C ASP A 406 -14.56 -15.31 3.62
N THR A 407 -13.30 -15.75 3.61
CA THR A 407 -12.49 -15.97 4.80
C THR A 407 -11.10 -15.35 4.64
N PHE A 408 -10.56 -14.86 5.75
CA PHE A 408 -9.38 -14.00 5.78
C PHE A 408 -8.38 -14.45 6.83
N PHE A 409 -7.11 -14.11 6.62
CA PHE A 409 -6.12 -14.08 7.69
C PHE A 409 -5.98 -12.67 8.24
N TYR A 410 -5.71 -12.60 9.54
CA TYR A 410 -5.15 -11.41 10.17
C TYR A 410 -3.61 -11.48 10.09
N THR A 411 -3.03 -12.52 10.69
CA THR A 411 -1.58 -12.81 10.62
C THR A 411 -1.27 -13.82 9.52
N ASN A 412 -0.11 -13.68 8.88
CA ASN A 412 0.32 -14.52 7.75
C ASN A 412 1.64 -15.24 8.07
N PRO A 413 1.61 -16.34 8.86
CA PRO A 413 2.81 -17.03 9.28
C PRO A 413 3.51 -17.77 8.13
N LEU A 414 4.80 -18.05 8.29
CA LEU A 414 5.62 -18.81 7.35
C LEU A 414 5.79 -20.29 7.77
N GLN A 415 5.27 -20.65 8.95
CA GLN A 415 5.17 -22.01 9.46
C GLN A 415 3.86 -22.15 10.26
N SER A 416 3.21 -23.31 10.18
CA SER A 416 2.04 -23.65 10.99
C SER A 416 2.21 -25.06 11.55
N SER A 417 1.87 -25.24 12.84
CA SER A 417 1.76 -26.53 13.50
C SER A 417 0.37 -27.17 13.38
N GLY A 418 -0.48 -26.66 12.47
CA GLY A 418 -1.82 -27.19 12.21
C GLY A 418 -2.92 -26.69 13.13
N ASN A 419 -2.75 -25.52 13.74
CA ASN A 419 -3.71 -24.87 14.63
C ASN A 419 -4.18 -23.50 14.12
N TYR A 420 -3.97 -23.20 12.83
CA TYR A 420 -4.22 -21.87 12.28
C TYR A 420 -4.92 -21.95 10.91
N GLN A 421 -6.03 -21.23 10.78
CA GLN A 421 -6.87 -21.19 9.58
C GLN A 421 -7.53 -19.81 9.42
N ARG A 422 -7.89 -19.47 8.18
CA ARG A 422 -8.64 -18.24 7.88
C ARG A 422 -9.99 -18.24 8.60
N GLN A 423 -10.47 -17.04 8.95
CA GLN A 423 -11.75 -16.82 9.63
C GLN A 423 -12.68 -15.99 8.75
N ALA A 424 -13.99 -16.18 8.89
CA ALA A 424 -14.97 -15.40 8.14
C ALA A 424 -14.90 -13.90 8.46
N TYR A 425 -14.67 -13.57 9.74
CA TYR A 425 -14.49 -12.20 10.21
C TYR A 425 -13.78 -12.19 11.56
N TYR A 426 -13.38 -11.01 12.01
CA TYR A 426 -12.69 -10.79 13.28
C TYR A 426 -13.40 -9.73 14.11
N GLU A 427 -13.15 -9.70 15.43
CA GLU A 427 -13.67 -8.64 16.28
C GLU A 427 -13.04 -7.28 15.89
N VAL A 428 -11.71 -7.29 15.69
CA VAL A 428 -10.93 -6.25 15.02
C VAL A 428 -10.76 -6.66 13.55
N ALA A 429 -11.52 -6.03 12.65
CA ALA A 429 -11.66 -6.48 11.26
C ALA A 429 -11.00 -5.54 10.24
N CYS A 430 -9.84 -4.99 10.58
CA CYS A 430 -9.07 -4.13 9.68
C CYS A 430 -8.70 -4.84 8.35
N CYS A 431 -8.29 -6.12 8.42
CA CYS A 431 -7.72 -6.85 7.28
C CYS A 431 -8.70 -7.09 6.11
N PRO A 432 -9.94 -7.62 6.31
CA PRO A 432 -10.87 -7.90 5.22
C PRO A 432 -11.15 -6.68 4.32
N ALA A 433 -11.57 -5.57 4.91
CA ALA A 433 -11.93 -4.37 4.15
C ALA A 433 -10.70 -3.68 3.53
N ASN A 434 -9.55 -3.71 4.23
CA ASN A 434 -8.30 -3.17 3.70
C ASN A 434 -7.81 -3.96 2.47
N LEU A 435 -7.93 -5.29 2.49
CA LEU A 435 -7.60 -6.15 1.35
C LEU A 435 -8.54 -5.87 0.17
N ALA A 436 -9.85 -5.78 0.42
CA ALA A 436 -10.84 -5.53 -0.63
C ALA A 436 -10.60 -4.22 -1.38
N ARG A 437 -10.21 -3.15 -0.67
CA ARG A 437 -9.89 -1.86 -1.29
C ARG A 437 -8.55 -1.85 -2.04
N LEU A 438 -7.55 -2.62 -1.60
CA LEU A 438 -6.29 -2.74 -2.32
C LEU A 438 -6.50 -3.45 -3.66
N LEU A 439 -7.26 -4.55 -3.67
CA LEU A 439 -7.56 -5.29 -4.90
C LEU A 439 -8.25 -4.40 -5.94
N GLY A 440 -9.17 -3.53 -5.52
CA GLY A 440 -9.82 -2.57 -6.40
C GLY A 440 -8.86 -1.56 -7.08
N GLN A 441 -7.71 -1.28 -6.46
CA GLN A 441 -6.71 -0.35 -6.97
C GLN A 441 -5.70 -1.01 -7.94
N LEU A 442 -5.60 -2.34 -7.94
CA LEU A 442 -4.63 -3.11 -8.72
C LEU A 442 -4.47 -2.65 -10.18
N PRO A 443 -5.54 -2.36 -10.96
CA PRO A 443 -5.39 -1.94 -12.35
C PRO A 443 -4.54 -0.67 -12.51
N GLY A 444 -4.63 0.26 -11.55
CA GLY A 444 -3.88 1.52 -11.56
C GLY A 444 -2.37 1.36 -11.30
N PHE A 445 -1.94 0.20 -10.80
CA PHE A 445 -0.52 -0.09 -10.52
C PHE A 445 0.23 -0.69 -11.71
N ILE A 446 -0.49 -1.19 -12.71
CA ILE A 446 0.08 -1.92 -13.84
C ILE A 446 1.02 -1.03 -14.66
N TYR A 447 0.69 0.26 -14.76
CA TYR A 447 1.39 1.22 -15.58
C TYR A 447 1.72 2.50 -14.81
N GLY A 448 2.69 3.25 -15.30
CA GLY A 448 2.98 4.63 -14.87
C GLY A 448 3.24 5.53 -16.08
N LYS A 449 3.16 6.84 -15.90
CA LYS A 449 3.41 7.81 -16.97
C LYS A 449 4.28 8.96 -16.51
N GLN A 450 5.22 9.41 -17.35
CA GLN A 450 6.02 10.61 -17.10
C GLN A 450 6.30 11.30 -18.43
N ASP A 451 5.82 12.53 -18.64
CA ASP A 451 6.13 13.33 -19.83
C ASP A 451 6.06 12.54 -21.16
N ASP A 452 7.21 12.21 -21.74
CA ASP A 452 7.40 11.44 -22.97
C ASP A 452 7.62 9.93 -22.74
N ALA A 453 7.22 9.41 -21.59
CA ALA A 453 7.45 8.04 -21.17
C ALA A 453 6.22 7.34 -20.58
N VAL A 454 6.10 6.05 -20.87
CA VAL A 454 5.15 5.12 -20.25
C VAL A 454 5.95 4.00 -19.60
N PHE A 455 5.53 3.56 -18.42
CA PHE A 455 6.13 2.48 -17.64
C PHE A 455 5.18 1.29 -17.62
N VAL A 456 5.70 0.09 -17.87
CA VAL A 456 5.04 -1.18 -17.62
C VAL A 456 5.65 -1.75 -16.35
N ASN A 457 4.90 -1.63 -15.26
CA ASN A 457 5.33 -1.95 -13.90
C ASN A 457 5.02 -3.41 -13.56
N LEU A 458 3.78 -3.85 -13.78
CA LEU A 458 3.34 -5.21 -13.51
C LEU A 458 2.98 -5.93 -14.81
N PHE A 459 3.25 -7.24 -14.84
CA PHE A 459 2.92 -8.10 -15.97
C PHE A 459 1.59 -8.79 -15.71
N ILE A 460 0.52 -8.17 -16.16
CA ILE A 460 -0.86 -8.62 -15.98
C ILE A 460 -1.55 -8.47 -17.33
N GLY A 461 -2.27 -9.50 -17.79
CA GLY A 461 -3.06 -9.41 -19.02
C GLY A 461 -4.06 -8.26 -18.92
N SER A 462 -3.90 -7.25 -19.77
CA SER A 462 -4.57 -5.96 -19.58
C SER A 462 -4.59 -5.11 -20.84
N LYS A 463 -5.51 -4.14 -20.87
CA LYS A 463 -5.67 -3.13 -21.92
C LYS A 463 -5.66 -1.75 -21.26
N LEU A 464 -4.79 -0.88 -21.74
CA LEU A 464 -4.66 0.53 -21.33
C LEU A 464 -5.09 1.44 -22.49
N GLU A 465 -5.84 2.50 -22.20
CA GLU A 465 -6.08 3.60 -23.14
C GLU A 465 -5.80 4.95 -22.47
N ILE A 466 -4.82 5.70 -22.97
CA ILE A 466 -4.42 7.01 -22.45
C ILE A 466 -4.04 7.97 -23.57
N GLU A 467 -4.02 9.28 -23.27
CA GLU A 467 -3.32 10.24 -24.10
C GLU A 467 -1.81 10.21 -23.80
N GLN A 468 -0.97 10.08 -24.82
CA GLN A 468 0.48 10.14 -24.71
C GLN A 468 1.06 10.97 -25.87
N ALA A 469 1.87 11.97 -25.53
CA ALA A 469 2.49 12.88 -26.52
C ALA A 469 1.49 13.47 -27.55
N GLY A 470 0.27 13.80 -27.12
CA GLY A 470 -0.79 14.39 -27.95
C GLY A 470 -1.50 13.40 -28.89
N SER A 471 -1.33 12.09 -28.71
CA SER A 471 -2.08 11.04 -29.41
C SER A 471 -2.70 10.07 -28.41
N ILE A 472 -3.85 9.49 -28.77
CA ILE A 472 -4.36 8.31 -28.06
C ILE A 472 -3.39 7.15 -28.28
N LEU A 473 -2.98 6.52 -27.19
CA LEU A 473 -2.13 5.33 -27.14
C LEU A 473 -2.92 4.21 -26.47
N ARG A 474 -3.00 3.07 -27.15
CA ARG A 474 -3.46 1.81 -26.55
C ARG A 474 -2.28 0.88 -26.35
N LEU A 475 -2.22 0.24 -25.19
CA LEU A 475 -1.30 -0.86 -24.91
C LEU A 475 -2.11 -2.09 -24.52
N THR A 476 -1.79 -3.24 -25.10
CA THR A 476 -2.38 -4.53 -24.71
C THR A 476 -1.28 -5.46 -24.24
N GLN A 477 -1.39 -5.99 -23.02
CA GLN A 477 -0.54 -7.04 -22.49
C GLN A 477 -1.23 -8.40 -22.66
N GLU A 478 -0.54 -9.36 -23.26
CA GLU A 478 -0.92 -10.76 -23.35
C GLU A 478 0.13 -11.60 -22.64
N THR A 479 -0.26 -12.28 -21.56
CA THR A 479 0.66 -13.10 -20.77
C THR A 479 -0.10 -14.10 -19.90
N ARG A 480 0.58 -15.21 -19.55
CA ARG A 480 0.15 -16.14 -18.50
C ARG A 480 0.89 -15.91 -17.18
N TYR A 481 1.53 -14.76 -16.99
CA TYR A 481 2.13 -14.37 -15.73
C TYR A 481 1.08 -14.43 -14.60
N PRO A 482 1.40 -14.94 -13.39
CA PRO A 482 2.73 -15.32 -12.88
C PRO A 482 3.14 -16.77 -13.18
N TRP A 483 2.40 -17.49 -14.04
CA TRP A 483 2.67 -18.90 -14.36
C TRP A 483 3.76 -19.07 -15.41
N GLU A 484 3.89 -18.14 -16.35
CA GLU A 484 4.93 -18.15 -17.38
C GLU A 484 5.63 -16.79 -17.46
N GLY A 485 6.89 -16.81 -17.91
CA GLY A 485 7.72 -15.60 -18.05
C GLY A 485 7.57 -14.88 -19.39
N ALA A 486 6.75 -15.40 -20.31
CA ALA A 486 6.49 -14.79 -21.60
C ALA A 486 5.45 -13.66 -21.47
N VAL A 487 5.81 -12.46 -21.91
CA VAL A 487 4.95 -11.28 -21.92
C VAL A 487 5.01 -10.64 -23.29
N ARG A 488 3.85 -10.45 -23.91
CA ARG A 488 3.71 -9.72 -25.17
C ARG A 488 2.99 -8.40 -24.92
N VAL A 489 3.58 -7.30 -25.38
CA VAL A 489 2.97 -5.96 -25.34
C VAL A 489 2.73 -5.48 -26.76
N LEU A 490 1.47 -5.30 -27.13
CA LEU A 490 1.04 -4.69 -28.38
C LEU A 490 0.91 -3.18 -28.19
N VAL A 491 1.51 -2.40 -29.09
CA VAL A 491 1.55 -0.94 -29.05
C VAL A 491 0.70 -0.38 -30.19
N GLU A 492 -0.34 0.39 -29.84
CA GLU A 492 -1.38 0.84 -30.79
C GLU A 492 -1.68 2.34 -30.63
N PRO A 493 -0.78 3.22 -31.09
CA PRO A 493 -1.08 4.64 -31.13
C PRO A 493 -1.99 4.99 -32.32
N ALA A 494 -2.87 5.97 -32.15
CA ALA A 494 -3.77 6.44 -33.20
C ALA A 494 -3.05 7.06 -34.41
N ALA A 495 -1.85 7.61 -34.19
CA ALA A 495 -0.90 8.04 -35.22
C ALA A 495 0.53 7.71 -34.76
N PRO A 496 1.52 7.59 -35.66
CA PRO A 496 2.90 7.35 -35.25
C PRO A 496 3.39 8.40 -34.26
N ILE A 497 3.82 7.97 -33.07
CA ILE A 497 4.31 8.86 -32.00
C ILE A 497 5.65 8.38 -31.48
N ARG A 498 6.50 9.33 -31.09
CA ARG A 498 7.75 9.04 -30.39
C ARG A 498 7.53 9.12 -28.89
N PHE A 499 7.85 8.06 -28.16
CA PHE A 499 7.89 8.06 -26.70
C PHE A 499 8.79 6.92 -26.20
N LYS A 500 9.18 7.01 -24.93
CA LYS A 500 9.97 5.99 -24.22
C LYS A 500 9.02 4.99 -23.56
N LEU A 501 9.18 3.71 -23.86
CA LEU A 501 8.50 2.66 -23.13
C LEU A 501 9.50 1.98 -22.18
N HIS A 502 9.25 2.09 -20.89
CA HIS A 502 10.05 1.49 -19.83
C HIS A 502 9.41 0.16 -19.44
N ILE A 503 10.10 -0.95 -19.70
CA ILE A 503 9.65 -2.29 -19.30
C ILE A 503 10.47 -2.73 -18.08
N ARG A 504 9.82 -2.99 -16.94
CA ARG A 504 10.53 -3.44 -15.74
C ARG A 504 11.24 -4.75 -16.02
N ILE A 505 12.49 -4.90 -15.57
CA ILE A 505 13.16 -6.21 -15.56
C ILE A 505 13.27 -6.66 -14.09
N PRO A 506 12.42 -7.59 -13.63
CA PRO A 506 12.31 -7.94 -12.22
C PRO A 506 13.64 -8.38 -11.60
N GLY A 507 13.90 -8.01 -10.36
CA GLY A 507 15.08 -8.43 -9.60
C GLY A 507 15.26 -9.96 -9.59
N TRP A 508 14.18 -10.70 -9.38
CA TRP A 508 14.24 -12.17 -9.35
C TRP A 508 14.72 -12.75 -10.68
N ALA A 509 14.39 -12.15 -11.82
CA ALA A 509 14.87 -12.58 -13.14
C ALA A 509 16.37 -12.26 -13.35
N ARG A 510 16.94 -11.43 -12.48
CA ARG A 510 18.33 -10.96 -12.47
C ARG A 510 19.13 -11.51 -11.27
N ASN A 511 18.71 -12.64 -10.70
CA ASN A 511 19.34 -13.31 -9.55
C ASN A 511 19.31 -12.50 -8.24
N LEU A 512 18.32 -11.63 -8.07
CA LEU A 512 18.14 -10.82 -6.87
C LEU A 512 16.72 -11.05 -6.29
N PRO A 513 16.54 -11.94 -5.29
CA PRO A 513 15.21 -12.22 -4.74
C PRO A 513 14.52 -10.95 -4.21
N VAL A 514 15.25 -10.13 -3.47
CA VAL A 514 14.82 -8.82 -2.97
C VAL A 514 15.94 -7.82 -3.21
N PRO A 515 15.69 -6.50 -3.31
CA PRO A 515 16.72 -5.50 -3.59
C PRO A 515 17.63 -5.18 -2.37
N SER A 516 18.08 -6.23 -1.69
CA SER A 516 19.03 -6.23 -0.56
C SER A 516 19.76 -7.57 -0.54
N ASP A 517 20.64 -7.78 0.42
CA ASP A 517 21.34 -9.05 0.61
C ASP A 517 20.71 -9.96 1.68
N LEU A 518 19.51 -9.60 2.16
CA LEU A 518 18.72 -10.37 3.13
C LEU A 518 18.38 -11.77 2.63
N TYR A 519 18.18 -11.92 1.31
CA TYR A 519 17.88 -13.21 0.67
C TYR A 519 18.74 -13.40 -0.58
N ARG A 520 19.16 -14.65 -0.81
CA ARG A 520 20.02 -15.03 -1.94
C ARG A 520 19.53 -16.33 -2.55
N TYR A 521 19.66 -16.48 -3.87
CA TYR A 521 19.41 -17.79 -4.48
C TYR A 521 20.57 -18.73 -4.17
N VAL A 522 20.26 -19.99 -3.84
CA VAL A 522 21.26 -21.07 -3.67
C VAL A 522 22.06 -21.22 -4.96
N GLU A 523 21.37 -21.19 -6.10
CA GLU A 523 21.97 -21.24 -7.43
C GLU A 523 21.51 -20.06 -8.29
N ALA A 524 22.48 -19.36 -8.89
CA ALA A 524 22.21 -18.30 -9.83
C ALA A 524 21.75 -18.86 -11.19
N SER A 525 20.70 -18.26 -11.76
CA SER A 525 20.29 -18.48 -13.15
C SER A 525 21.37 -18.01 -14.10
N THR A 526 21.69 -18.86 -15.09
CA THR A 526 22.50 -18.49 -16.26
C THR A 526 21.65 -18.16 -17.49
N GLN A 527 20.32 -18.36 -17.41
CA GLN A 527 19.40 -18.04 -18.50
C GLN A 527 19.17 -16.51 -18.56
N PRO A 528 19.37 -15.87 -19.73
CA PRO A 528 19.21 -14.43 -19.86
C PRO A 528 17.73 -14.05 -19.97
N VAL A 529 17.43 -12.81 -19.59
CA VAL A 529 16.20 -12.13 -20.03
C VAL A 529 16.33 -11.79 -21.51
N ILE A 530 15.30 -12.10 -22.30
CA ILE A 530 15.28 -11.79 -23.74
C ILE A 530 14.19 -10.75 -23.99
N LEU A 531 14.55 -9.66 -24.66
CA LEU A 531 13.61 -8.62 -25.10
C LEU A 531 13.73 -8.47 -26.61
N LYS A 532 12.58 -8.46 -27.30
CA LYS A 532 12.51 -8.24 -28.75
C LYS A 532 11.51 -7.14 -29.06
N VAL A 533 11.75 -6.44 -30.17
CA VAL A 533 10.74 -5.55 -30.76
C VAL A 533 10.55 -5.94 -32.22
N ASN A 534 9.32 -6.27 -32.59
CA ASN A 534 8.95 -6.79 -33.91
C ASN A 534 9.79 -8.01 -34.32
N GLY A 535 10.04 -8.92 -33.37
CA GLY A 535 10.84 -10.13 -33.58
C GLY A 535 12.36 -9.95 -33.51
N GLU A 536 12.86 -8.71 -33.54
CA GLU A 536 14.30 -8.43 -33.50
C GLU A 536 14.79 -8.25 -32.05
N PRO A 537 15.84 -8.97 -31.61
CA PRO A 537 16.40 -8.81 -30.28
C PRO A 537 16.89 -7.39 -30.00
N VAL A 538 16.62 -6.89 -28.80
CA VAL A 538 17.10 -5.61 -28.30
C VAL A 538 18.07 -5.85 -27.15
N GLN A 539 19.18 -5.12 -27.16
CA GLN A 539 20.11 -5.11 -26.04
C GLN A 539 19.45 -4.41 -24.84
N ILE A 540 19.42 -5.10 -23.71
CA ILE A 540 18.87 -4.56 -22.46
C ILE A 540 19.94 -3.74 -21.76
N GLU A 541 19.78 -2.42 -21.76
CA GLU A 541 20.48 -1.50 -20.87
C GLU A 541 19.52 -1.07 -19.77
N LEU A 542 19.83 -1.44 -18.52
CA LEU A 542 18.97 -1.13 -17.39
C LEU A 542 19.19 0.29 -16.90
N LYS A 543 18.09 1.03 -16.78
CA LYS A 543 18.04 2.31 -16.06
C LYS A 543 17.05 2.17 -14.91
N ALA A 544 17.56 2.19 -13.68
CA ALA A 544 16.76 2.06 -12.46
C ALA A 544 15.79 0.87 -12.50
N GLY A 545 16.26 -0.30 -12.98
CA GLY A 545 15.46 -1.52 -13.08
C GLY A 545 14.60 -1.69 -14.35
N PHE A 546 14.62 -0.73 -15.28
CA PHE A 546 13.85 -0.80 -16.53
C PHE A 546 14.73 -0.93 -17.77
N ALA A 547 14.28 -1.73 -18.74
CA ALA A 547 14.73 -1.63 -20.12
C ALA A 547 14.01 -0.45 -20.80
N VAL A 548 14.76 0.47 -21.42
CA VAL A 548 14.20 1.70 -22.00
C VAL A 548 14.18 1.62 -23.52
N LEU A 549 12.98 1.64 -24.10
CA LEU A 549 12.77 1.62 -25.55
C LEU A 549 12.33 3.01 -26.04
N ASP A 550 13.26 3.81 -26.56
CA ASP A 550 12.99 5.14 -27.13
C ASP A 550 12.93 5.07 -28.66
N ARG A 551 11.71 5.10 -29.22
CA ARG A 551 11.48 4.99 -30.66
C ARG A 551 10.18 5.64 -31.10
N ILE A 552 10.01 5.74 -32.41
CA ILE A 552 8.70 6.00 -33.01
C ILE A 552 7.95 4.67 -33.03
N TRP A 553 6.77 4.68 -32.41
CA TRP A 553 5.86 3.55 -32.35
C TRP A 553 4.77 3.69 -33.40
N ASN A 554 4.50 2.62 -34.11
CA ASN A 554 3.40 2.51 -35.07
C ASN A 554 2.36 1.52 -34.53
N ALA A 555 1.11 1.66 -34.98
CA ALA A 555 0.08 0.69 -34.66
C ALA A 555 0.49 -0.71 -35.13
N GLY A 556 0.45 -1.67 -34.22
CA GLY A 556 0.86 -3.05 -34.48
C GLY A 556 2.32 -3.36 -34.15
N ASP A 557 3.09 -2.42 -33.61
CA ASP A 557 4.41 -2.72 -33.05
C ASP A 557 4.25 -3.65 -31.83
N ILE A 558 5.16 -4.62 -31.70
CA ILE A 558 5.07 -5.69 -30.70
C ILE A 558 6.38 -5.78 -29.93
N ILE A 559 6.25 -5.91 -28.62
CA ILE A 559 7.36 -6.16 -27.70
C ILE A 559 7.16 -7.54 -27.10
N ASP A 560 8.13 -8.43 -27.27
CA ASP A 560 8.14 -9.74 -26.63
C ASP A 560 9.23 -9.76 -25.57
N LEU A 561 8.85 -10.03 -24.32
CA LEU A 561 9.73 -10.20 -23.17
C LEU A 561 9.66 -11.66 -22.70
N GLU A 562 10.81 -12.29 -22.53
CA GLU A 562 10.95 -13.63 -21.96
C GLU A 562 11.77 -13.54 -20.67
N LEU A 563 11.12 -13.82 -19.54
CA LEU A 563 11.74 -13.88 -18.22
C LEU A 563 12.08 -15.32 -17.84
N PRO A 564 13.31 -15.62 -17.39
CA PRO A 564 13.69 -16.97 -16.98
C PRO A 564 12.95 -17.36 -15.69
N MET A 565 11.92 -18.22 -15.82
CA MET A 565 11.00 -18.53 -14.73
C MET A 565 10.98 -20.03 -14.38
N PHE A 566 11.92 -20.43 -13.53
CA PHE A 566 12.05 -21.77 -13.00
C PHE A 566 12.17 -21.76 -11.46
N PRO A 567 11.79 -22.84 -10.77
CA PRO A 567 11.91 -22.94 -9.33
C PRO A 567 13.39 -22.89 -8.89
N ARG A 568 13.66 -22.13 -7.83
CA ARG A 568 14.98 -21.95 -7.24
C ARG A 568 14.89 -22.02 -5.72
N GLY A 569 15.93 -22.56 -5.09
CA GLY A 569 16.14 -22.45 -3.66
C GLY A 569 16.56 -21.04 -3.28
N VAL A 570 16.05 -20.54 -2.15
CA VAL A 570 16.39 -19.25 -1.54
C VAL A 570 16.89 -19.50 -0.12
N GLU A 571 18.01 -18.89 0.22
CA GLU A 571 18.57 -18.85 1.58
C GLU A 571 18.40 -17.44 2.17
N THR A 572 18.39 -17.38 3.50
CA THR A 572 18.38 -16.11 4.24
C THR A 572 19.81 -15.70 4.64
N HIS A 573 20.02 -14.40 4.85
CA HIS A 573 21.21 -13.87 5.50
C HIS A 573 21.51 -14.62 6.82
N PRO A 574 22.79 -14.92 7.13
CA PRO A 574 23.17 -15.75 8.29
C PRO A 574 22.80 -15.15 9.66
N ASP A 575 22.53 -13.84 9.74
CA ASP A 575 22.08 -13.19 10.97
C ASP A 575 20.62 -13.51 11.31
N VAL A 576 19.84 -14.04 10.37
CA VAL A 576 18.49 -14.54 10.64
C VAL A 576 18.58 -15.95 11.22
N ALA A 577 18.75 -16.02 12.54
CA ALA A 577 18.99 -17.27 13.27
C ALA A 577 17.94 -18.37 13.01
N GLU A 578 16.67 -17.98 12.83
CA GLU A 578 15.54 -18.89 12.59
C GLU A 578 15.69 -19.74 11.31
N ASN A 579 16.42 -19.25 10.31
CA ASN A 579 16.51 -19.86 8.98
C ASN A 579 17.90 -20.42 8.64
N ILE A 580 18.80 -20.52 9.63
CA ILE A 580 20.11 -21.16 9.43
C ILE A 580 19.90 -22.61 9.00
N GLY A 581 20.54 -23.01 7.89
CA GLY A 581 20.41 -24.35 7.33
C GLY A 581 19.00 -24.66 6.80
N LYS A 582 18.20 -23.63 6.47
CA LYS A 582 16.90 -23.81 5.82
C LYS A 582 16.87 -23.14 4.44
N VAL A 583 16.12 -23.74 3.53
CA VAL A 583 15.91 -23.26 2.16
C VAL A 583 14.41 -23.11 1.90
N ALA A 584 14.02 -21.98 1.31
CA ALA A 584 12.69 -21.76 0.76
C ALA A 584 12.68 -21.97 -0.76
N ILE A 585 11.50 -22.21 -1.34
CA ILE A 585 11.35 -22.38 -2.79
C ILE A 585 10.66 -21.15 -3.37
N GLN A 586 11.23 -20.59 -4.43
CA GLN A 586 10.64 -19.47 -5.18
C GLN A 586 10.67 -19.75 -6.68
N ARG A 587 9.60 -19.40 -7.39
CA ARG A 587 9.54 -19.40 -8.86
C ARG A 587 8.92 -18.10 -9.35
N GLY A 588 9.68 -17.33 -10.13
CA GLY A 588 9.23 -16.01 -10.55
C GLY A 588 8.93 -15.12 -9.34
N PRO A 589 7.77 -14.44 -9.29
CA PRO A 589 7.36 -13.64 -8.14
C PRO A 589 6.77 -14.47 -6.97
N LEU A 590 6.54 -15.77 -7.16
CA LEU A 590 5.82 -16.61 -6.20
C LEU A 590 6.79 -17.34 -5.26
N VAL A 591 6.59 -17.15 -3.96
CA VAL A 591 7.12 -18.00 -2.89
C VAL A 591 6.21 -19.23 -2.78
N TYR A 592 6.79 -20.38 -2.44
CA TYR A 592 6.07 -21.65 -2.32
C TYR A 592 6.04 -22.14 -0.87
N ALA A 593 4.98 -22.87 -0.54
CA ALA A 593 4.73 -23.50 0.74
C ALA A 593 4.47 -25.00 0.57
N ILE A 594 4.80 -25.76 1.59
CA ILE A 594 4.59 -27.20 1.67
C ILE A 594 3.46 -27.44 2.68
N GLU A 595 2.38 -28.11 2.28
CA GLU A 595 1.21 -28.34 3.14
C GLU A 595 1.05 -29.82 3.52
N ALA A 596 0.57 -30.06 4.74
CA ALA A 596 0.33 -31.39 5.30
C ALA A 596 -0.58 -32.27 4.43
N VAL A 597 -1.57 -31.67 3.78
CA VAL A 597 -2.54 -32.37 2.91
C VAL A 597 -1.87 -33.12 1.76
N ASP A 598 -0.69 -32.66 1.32
CA ASP A 598 0.07 -33.29 0.23
C ASP A 598 1.16 -34.26 0.73
N HIS A 599 1.39 -34.35 2.05
CA HIS A 599 2.54 -35.07 2.64
C HIS A 599 2.15 -36.02 3.79
N GLY A 600 0.92 -36.54 3.76
CA GLY A 600 0.47 -37.54 4.75
C GLY A 600 0.18 -36.95 6.13
N GLY A 601 -0.13 -35.65 6.21
CA GLY A 601 -0.54 -34.97 7.44
C GLY A 601 0.59 -34.26 8.20
N GLN A 602 1.85 -34.39 7.76
CA GLN A 602 3.03 -33.84 8.43
C GLN A 602 3.98 -33.20 7.42
N VAL A 603 4.61 -32.08 7.80
CA VAL A 603 5.56 -31.30 6.99
C VAL A 603 6.80 -30.94 7.78
N LEU A 604 6.68 -30.68 9.09
CA LEU A 604 7.77 -30.13 9.90
C LEU A 604 8.94 -31.12 10.12
N ASP A 605 8.77 -32.38 9.70
CA ASP A 605 9.77 -33.44 9.74
C ASP A 605 10.55 -33.63 8.42
N LEU A 606 10.19 -32.89 7.37
CA LEU A 606 10.77 -33.02 6.04
C LEU A 606 12.13 -32.31 5.97
N LEU A 607 13.12 -32.98 5.37
CA LEU A 607 14.43 -32.41 5.04
C LEU A 607 14.58 -32.25 3.52
N LEU A 608 15.18 -31.15 3.07
CA LEU A 608 15.49 -30.91 1.67
C LEU A 608 16.94 -31.32 1.34
N PRO A 609 17.17 -32.33 0.48
CA PRO A 609 18.49 -32.61 -0.07
C PRO A 609 19.04 -31.45 -0.89
N GLU A 610 20.35 -31.18 -0.79
CA GLU A 610 21.01 -30.10 -1.56
C GLU A 610 20.94 -30.32 -3.07
N ASP A 611 20.93 -31.58 -3.53
CA ASP A 611 20.87 -31.96 -4.94
C ASP A 611 19.43 -32.10 -5.47
N THR A 612 18.44 -31.57 -4.73
CA THR A 612 17.04 -31.65 -5.14
C THR A 612 16.80 -30.89 -6.44
N HIS A 613 16.43 -31.62 -7.49
CA HIS A 613 15.97 -31.03 -8.73
C HIS A 613 14.47 -30.74 -8.69
N PHE A 614 14.12 -29.46 -8.87
CA PHE A 614 12.73 -29.03 -8.93
C PHE A 614 12.17 -29.07 -10.36
N THR A 615 10.92 -29.47 -10.48
CA THR A 615 10.12 -29.40 -11.71
C THR A 615 8.79 -28.71 -11.43
N THR A 616 8.08 -28.28 -12.47
CA THR A 616 6.82 -27.56 -12.33
C THR A 616 5.73 -28.20 -13.15
N GLU A 617 4.50 -28.15 -12.64
CA GLU A 617 3.31 -28.65 -13.32
C GLU A 617 2.14 -27.69 -13.08
N PHE A 618 1.41 -27.35 -14.14
CA PHE A 618 0.16 -26.60 -14.00
C PHE A 618 -0.99 -27.57 -13.65
N GLN A 619 -1.67 -27.31 -12.53
CA GLN A 619 -2.79 -28.08 -12.00
C GLN A 619 -4.08 -27.27 -12.19
N PRO A 620 -4.81 -27.44 -13.31
CA PRO A 620 -5.96 -26.58 -13.66
C PRO A 620 -7.15 -26.72 -12.71
N GLU A 621 -7.34 -27.88 -12.09
CA GLU A 621 -8.47 -28.15 -11.18
C GLU A 621 -8.17 -27.76 -9.72
N MET A 622 -6.90 -27.47 -9.41
CA MET A 622 -6.46 -27.20 -8.05
C MET A 622 -6.53 -25.70 -7.77
N LEU A 623 -7.40 -25.30 -6.84
CA LEU A 623 -7.49 -23.92 -6.32
C LEU A 623 -7.64 -22.85 -7.42
N GLY A 624 -8.44 -23.15 -8.45
CA GLY A 624 -8.68 -22.25 -9.58
C GLY A 624 -7.55 -22.22 -10.61
N GLY A 625 -6.60 -23.16 -10.56
CA GLY A 625 -5.49 -23.28 -11.50
C GLY A 625 -4.20 -22.70 -10.94
N ILE A 626 -3.28 -23.56 -10.52
CA ILE A 626 -1.98 -23.16 -9.97
C ILE A 626 -0.82 -23.93 -10.60
N VAL A 627 0.37 -23.32 -10.64
CA VAL A 627 1.61 -24.06 -10.91
C VAL A 627 2.17 -24.59 -9.59
N VAL A 628 2.23 -25.92 -9.45
CA VAL A 628 2.89 -26.60 -8.33
C VAL A 628 4.36 -26.86 -8.64
N VAL A 629 5.20 -26.90 -7.60
CA VAL A 629 6.60 -27.32 -7.70
C VAL A 629 6.73 -28.73 -7.14
N ARG A 630 7.40 -29.61 -7.89
CA ARG A 630 7.68 -30.99 -7.48
C ARG A 630 9.18 -31.20 -7.27
N GLY A 631 9.52 -32.10 -6.36
CA GLY A 631 10.89 -32.48 -6.08
C GLY A 631 10.94 -33.75 -5.23
N THR A 632 12.03 -33.95 -4.51
CA THR A 632 12.20 -35.03 -3.54
C THR A 632 12.67 -34.44 -2.22
N VAL A 633 12.10 -34.91 -1.12
CA VAL A 633 12.51 -34.57 0.25
C VAL A 633 12.77 -35.86 1.01
N LEU A 634 13.43 -35.78 2.17
CA LEU A 634 13.66 -36.91 3.05
C LEU A 634 12.70 -36.85 4.24
N ARG A 635 12.12 -38.00 4.57
CA ARG A 635 11.42 -38.26 5.83
C ARG A 635 12.07 -39.46 6.48
N GLU A 636 12.61 -39.30 7.69
CA GLU A 636 13.33 -40.37 8.40
C GLU A 636 14.43 -41.05 7.54
N GLY A 637 15.07 -40.28 6.66
CA GLY A 637 16.10 -40.75 5.72
C GLY A 637 15.57 -41.45 4.45
N ALA A 638 14.26 -41.63 4.31
CA ALA A 638 13.64 -42.15 3.10
C ALA A 638 13.22 -41.01 2.15
N ALA A 639 13.52 -41.16 0.86
CA ALA A 639 13.07 -40.23 -0.17
C ALA A 639 11.56 -40.32 -0.38
N VAL A 640 10.87 -39.19 -0.27
CA VAL A 640 9.44 -39.05 -0.55
C VAL A 640 9.19 -37.90 -1.53
N PRO A 641 8.13 -37.96 -2.36
CA PRO A 641 7.80 -36.88 -3.28
C PRO A 641 7.48 -35.58 -2.53
N LEU A 642 8.03 -34.48 -3.02
CA LEU A 642 7.66 -33.13 -2.59
C LEU A 642 6.60 -32.57 -3.55
N LEU A 643 5.59 -31.91 -2.99
CA LEU A 643 4.66 -31.04 -3.73
C LEU A 643 4.54 -29.70 -2.98
N ALA A 644 5.10 -28.64 -3.54
CA ALA A 644 4.92 -27.29 -3.02
C ALA A 644 3.88 -26.52 -3.84
N VAL A 645 3.03 -25.76 -3.18
CA VAL A 645 2.01 -24.87 -3.77
C VAL A 645 2.41 -23.41 -3.57
N PRO A 646 1.94 -22.45 -4.37
CA PRO A 646 2.19 -21.03 -4.09
C PRO A 646 1.75 -20.66 -2.68
N TYR A 647 2.56 -19.89 -1.96
CA TYR A 647 2.32 -19.51 -0.55
C TYR A 647 0.92 -18.94 -0.38
N PHE A 648 0.47 -18.03 -1.24
CA PHE A 648 -0.86 -17.42 -1.13
C PHE A 648 -2.01 -18.45 -1.12
N SER A 649 -1.81 -19.63 -1.71
CA SER A 649 -2.84 -20.66 -1.89
C SER A 649 -3.00 -21.61 -0.70
N TRP A 650 -2.13 -21.52 0.30
CA TRP A 650 -2.19 -22.36 1.50
C TRP A 650 -3.48 -22.13 2.30
N ALA A 651 -3.82 -23.08 3.19
CA ALA A 651 -5.00 -23.04 4.07
C ALA A 651 -6.36 -22.92 3.33
N ASN A 652 -6.42 -23.36 2.07
CA ASN A 652 -7.68 -23.50 1.31
C ASN A 652 -8.17 -24.97 1.27
N ARG A 653 -7.42 -25.92 1.84
CA ARG A 653 -7.66 -27.37 1.72
C ARG A 653 -7.74 -28.08 3.07
N GLY A 654 -8.18 -27.35 4.09
CA GLY A 654 -8.23 -27.78 5.48
C GLY A 654 -7.06 -27.25 6.31
N ASN A 655 -7.20 -27.40 7.63
CA ASN A 655 -6.17 -27.04 8.60
C ASN A 655 -5.11 -28.15 8.69
N GLY A 656 -3.83 -27.79 8.84
CA GLY A 656 -2.72 -28.72 8.91
C GLY A 656 -1.37 -28.02 8.98
N GLU A 657 -0.31 -28.81 9.14
CA GLU A 657 1.06 -28.28 9.14
C GLU A 657 1.39 -27.61 7.80
N MET A 658 2.18 -26.54 7.87
CA MET A 658 2.70 -25.83 6.71
C MET A 658 4.10 -25.31 6.99
N ALA A 659 4.99 -25.33 5.99
CA ALA A 659 6.29 -24.67 6.06
C ALA A 659 6.66 -23.99 4.74
N VAL A 660 7.24 -22.79 4.83
CA VAL A 660 7.94 -22.12 3.72
C VAL A 660 9.43 -22.49 3.70
N TRP A 661 10.03 -22.62 4.88
CA TRP A 661 11.46 -22.91 5.06
C TRP A 661 11.67 -24.36 5.46
N LEU A 662 12.31 -25.15 4.60
CA LEU A 662 12.66 -26.55 4.91
C LEU A 662 14.12 -26.64 5.37
N PRO A 663 14.42 -27.38 6.46
CA PRO A 663 15.80 -27.67 6.83
C PRO A 663 16.50 -28.50 5.74
N THR A 664 17.76 -28.18 5.47
CA THR A 664 18.61 -28.97 4.58
C THR A 664 19.10 -30.23 5.26
N SER A 665 19.37 -31.30 4.50
CA SER A 665 19.79 -32.59 5.07
C SER A 665 21.27 -32.69 5.51
N ASN A 666 22.01 -31.58 5.60
CA ASN A 666 23.45 -31.53 5.88
C ASN A 666 23.80 -31.25 7.33
#